data_AF-A0A0J0UM70-F1
#
_entry.id   AF-A0A0J0UM70-F1
#
_cell.length_a   1.000
_cell.length_b   1.000
_cell.length_c   1.000
_cell.angle_alpha   90.00
_cell.angle_beta   90.00
_cell.angle_gamma   90.00
#
_symmetry.space_group_name_H-M   'P 1'
#
loop_
_entity.id
_entity.type
_entity.pdbx_description
1 polymer ?
#
loop_
_entity_poly.entity_id
_entity_poly.type
_entity_poly.pdbx_seq_one_letter_code
_entity_poly.pdbx_strand_id
1 'polypeptide(L)'
;MHEVTSEPAAGAADGQFVQFPGSPFSLYQPYPPAGDQPEAIAKLVEGVQDGEVFQTLLGVTGSGKTFTMANVIARLGRPAIIFAPNKTLAAQLYSEFREFFPKNAVEYFVSYYDYYQPEAYVPQRDLFIEKDSAINEHIEQMRLSCTKSLLERRDVVIVATVSAIYGIGEPESYHRMIMTLRVGDQLSQRDAIAQLIRMQYQRNEQDFSRGKFRVRGDTIDVFPAEHSELAVRIELFDDEVESLQLFDPLTGRIQQKIPRFTVYPSSHYVTPRDKVLAAVETIKQELDERLKFFVAEGKLVEAQRLEQRTRFDLEMLSEVGHCKGIENYTRHLSGSAPGEPPSTLTDYLPPDALMFLDESHQMIGQLNAMYNGDRARKTTLVEYGFRLPSALDNRPLKFEEFEQRMRQVVFVSATPADYEKEHSGQVVDQVVRPTGLVDPEVEVRPATHQVDDVLQEIRICTKKNQRVLITTLTKRMAEQLTDYLSDNGVKVRYLHSDIDTVERVEIIRDLRLGAFDVLVGINLLREGLDIPEVSLVAILDADKEGFLRAERSLIQTIGRAARNLHGKAILYADRITDSMRKAISETERRRAKQIAYNEARGITPRSIVKQVRDLIDGVYSEKAGQEAQRLREDAARQAELEEMSEKDIAREIKRLEKLMLEHARNLEFEQAARVRDQLTRLKDRVFGAHGGDQIPAA
;
A
#
# COMPACT_ATOMS: atom_id res chain seq x y z
N MET A 1 -29.92 25.68 42.20
CA MET A 1 -28.50 25.98 42.45
C MET A 1 -27.79 24.68 42.77
N HIS A 2 -27.16 24.09 41.77
CA HIS A 2 -26.05 23.16 41.91
C HIS A 2 -25.32 23.22 40.58
N GLU A 3 -24.40 24.18 40.48
CA GLU A 3 -23.43 24.26 39.40
C GLU A 3 -22.53 23.03 39.51
N VAL A 4 -22.62 22.14 38.53
CA VAL A 4 -21.58 21.17 38.26
C VAL A 4 -20.52 21.92 37.46
N THR A 5 -19.50 22.40 38.15
CA THR A 5 -18.28 22.92 37.53
C THR A 5 -17.60 21.78 36.80
N SER A 6 -17.70 21.76 35.47
CA SER A 6 -16.85 20.94 34.62
C SER A 6 -15.43 21.49 34.70
N GLU A 7 -14.53 20.80 35.40
CA GLU A 7 -13.10 21.04 35.26
C GLU A 7 -12.71 20.86 33.78
N PRO A 8 -11.94 21.78 33.20
CA PRO A 8 -11.41 21.59 31.86
C PRO A 8 -10.51 20.37 31.86
N ALA A 9 -10.69 19.47 30.89
CA ALA A 9 -9.76 18.38 30.64
C ALA A 9 -8.32 18.92 30.63
N ALA A 10 -7.45 18.33 31.46
CA ALA A 10 -6.04 18.65 31.53
C ALA A 10 -5.46 18.69 30.09
N GLY A 11 -4.89 19.84 29.72
CA GLY A 11 -4.41 20.12 28.37
C GLY A 11 -3.51 19.02 27.85
N ALA A 12 -3.75 18.60 26.60
CA ALA A 12 -2.77 17.82 25.86
C ALA A 12 -1.46 18.61 25.86
N ALA A 13 -0.38 18.03 26.39
CA ALA A 13 0.94 18.63 26.30
C ALA A 13 1.26 18.85 24.81
N ASP A 14 1.53 20.10 24.42
CA ASP A 14 1.99 20.42 23.07
C ASP A 14 3.24 19.59 22.77
N GLY A 15 3.20 18.78 21.71
CA GLY A 15 4.34 17.96 21.31
C GLY A 15 5.55 18.84 20.99
N GLN A 16 6.76 18.30 21.18
CA GLN A 16 8.00 19.05 21.00
C GLN A 16 8.79 18.56 19.78
N PHE A 17 9.42 19.50 19.07
CA PHE A 17 10.42 19.14 18.06
C PHE A 17 11.78 18.90 18.73
N VAL A 18 12.38 17.77 18.42
CA VAL A 18 13.71 17.37 18.89
C VAL A 18 14.65 17.22 17.70
N GLN A 19 15.84 17.79 17.83
CA GLN A 19 16.94 17.64 16.87
C GLN A 19 18.14 17.07 17.60
N PHE A 20 18.89 16.21 16.92
CA PHE A 20 20.10 15.60 17.46
C PHE A 20 21.36 16.19 16.79
N PRO A 21 22.48 16.33 17.50
CA PRO A 21 23.71 16.88 16.93
C PRO A 21 24.13 16.13 15.66
N GLY A 22 24.37 16.87 14.58
CA GLY A 22 24.78 16.29 13.28
C GLY A 22 23.68 15.57 12.50
N SER A 23 22.43 15.56 13.00
CA SER A 23 21.29 14.96 12.30
C SER A 23 20.49 16.01 11.54
N PRO A 24 20.14 15.78 10.25
CA PRO A 24 19.29 16.68 9.50
C PRO A 24 17.78 16.46 9.80
N PHE A 25 17.44 15.46 10.61
CA PHE A 25 16.05 15.15 10.95
C PHE A 25 15.53 15.99 12.13
N SER A 26 14.29 16.46 11.99
CA SER A 26 13.55 17.20 13.00
C SER A 26 12.38 16.35 13.49
N LEU A 27 12.62 15.53 14.51
CA LEU A 27 11.63 14.60 15.06
C LEU A 27 10.58 15.36 15.89
N TYR A 28 9.32 15.27 15.49
CA TYR A 28 8.20 15.67 16.32
C TYR A 28 7.88 14.56 17.33
N GLN A 29 8.01 14.87 18.61
CA GLN A 29 7.69 13.99 19.73
C GLN A 29 6.40 14.47 20.40
N PRO A 30 5.25 13.87 20.08
CA PRO A 30 4.01 14.14 20.80
C PRO A 30 4.07 13.64 22.26
N TYR A 31 4.96 12.70 22.54
CA TYR A 31 5.24 12.14 23.86
C TYR A 31 6.69 11.68 23.93
N PRO A 32 7.32 11.66 25.13
CA PRO A 32 8.67 11.13 25.30
C PRO A 32 8.69 9.59 25.14
N PRO A 33 9.83 8.99 24.74
CA PRO A 33 9.99 7.53 24.75
C PRO A 33 9.72 6.93 26.14
N ALA A 34 8.94 5.85 26.20
CA ALA A 34 8.50 5.23 27.46
C ALA A 34 8.48 3.68 27.37
N GLY A 35 8.30 3.00 28.51
CA GLY A 35 8.38 1.54 28.58
C GLY A 35 9.80 1.06 28.30
N ASP A 36 9.94 0.09 27.39
CA ASP A 36 11.24 -0.43 26.93
C ASP A 36 11.86 0.45 25.82
N GLN A 37 11.14 1.43 25.27
CA GLN A 37 11.61 2.23 24.12
C GLN A 37 12.96 2.92 24.37
N PRO A 38 13.24 3.56 25.52
CA PRO A 38 14.53 4.24 25.71
C PRO A 38 15.73 3.31 25.59
N GLU A 39 15.64 2.12 26.20
CA GLU A 39 16.69 1.11 26.14
C GLU A 39 16.78 0.51 24.74
N ALA A 40 15.65 0.24 24.09
CA ALA A 40 15.63 -0.30 22.74
C ALA A 40 16.26 0.67 21.72
N ILE A 41 15.92 1.96 21.81
CA ILE A 41 16.52 3.01 20.98
C ILE A 41 18.03 3.07 21.21
N ALA A 42 18.49 3.05 22.47
CA ALA A 42 19.91 3.12 22.79
C ALA A 42 20.68 1.94 22.19
N LYS A 43 20.21 0.71 22.42
CA LYS A 43 20.86 -0.52 21.91
C LYS A 43 20.89 -0.60 20.39
N LEU A 44 19.81 -0.20 19.71
CA LEU A 44 19.77 -0.18 18.25
C LEU A 44 20.75 0.84 17.67
N VAL A 45 20.81 2.04 18.26
CA VAL A 45 21.76 3.09 17.85
C VAL A 45 23.20 2.65 18.08
N GLU A 46 23.49 2.08 19.26
CA GLU A 46 24.81 1.52 19.61
C GLU A 46 25.22 0.44 18.60
N GLY A 47 24.36 -0.55 18.33
CA GLY A 47 24.67 -1.61 17.37
C GLY A 47 24.96 -1.07 15.95
N VAL A 48 24.22 -0.06 15.49
CA VAL A 48 24.50 0.56 14.18
C VAL A 48 25.85 1.30 14.19
N GLN A 49 26.20 1.94 15.30
CA GLN A 49 27.48 2.65 15.45
C GLN A 49 28.67 1.70 15.55
N ASP A 50 28.48 0.54 16.19
CA ASP A 50 29.47 -0.52 16.31
C ASP A 50 29.66 -1.32 15.00
N GLY A 51 28.80 -1.09 14.01
CA GLY A 51 28.90 -1.69 12.69
C GLY A 51 28.13 -3.01 12.53
N GLU A 52 27.21 -3.32 13.44
CA GLU A 52 26.32 -4.48 13.33
C GLU A 52 25.49 -4.39 12.05
N VAL A 53 25.72 -5.31 11.12
CA VAL A 53 25.01 -5.33 9.83
C VAL A 53 23.52 -5.62 10.04
N PHE A 54 23.21 -6.54 10.94
CA PHE A 54 21.86 -7.06 11.18
C PHE A 54 21.50 -7.03 12.67
N GLN A 55 20.38 -6.38 12.97
CA GLN A 55 19.80 -6.36 14.32
C GLN A 55 18.31 -6.69 14.25
N THR A 56 17.76 -7.26 15.33
CA THR A 56 16.32 -7.48 15.45
C THR A 56 15.75 -6.66 16.59
N LEU A 57 14.76 -5.83 16.29
CA LEU A 57 13.84 -5.26 17.29
C LEU A 57 12.70 -6.25 17.55
N LEU A 58 12.79 -7.00 18.64
CA LEU A 58 11.76 -7.92 19.11
C LEU A 58 10.65 -7.13 19.83
N GLY A 59 9.81 -6.48 19.03
CA GLY A 59 8.77 -5.56 19.51
C GLY A 59 7.36 -6.13 19.43
N VAL A 60 6.64 -6.13 20.56
CA VAL A 60 5.23 -6.58 20.59
C VAL A 60 4.27 -5.57 19.95
N THR A 61 3.06 -6.00 19.65
CA THR A 61 2.00 -5.10 19.15
C THR A 61 1.65 -4.06 20.22
N GLY A 62 1.54 -2.79 19.82
CA GLY A 62 1.22 -1.69 20.72
C GLY A 62 2.38 -1.18 21.59
N SER A 63 3.61 -1.70 21.42
CA SER A 63 4.78 -1.16 22.13
C SER A 63 5.38 0.10 21.49
N GLY A 64 4.84 0.56 20.35
CA GLY A 64 5.31 1.76 19.65
C GLY A 64 6.57 1.55 18.82
N LYS A 65 6.66 0.43 18.08
CA LYS A 65 7.80 0.10 17.21
C LYS A 65 8.14 1.21 16.21
N THR A 66 7.14 1.81 15.56
CA THR A 66 7.35 2.92 14.62
C THR A 66 8.01 4.13 15.28
N PHE A 67 7.60 4.47 16.50
CA PHE A 67 8.21 5.57 17.23
C PHE A 67 9.65 5.28 17.63
N THR A 68 9.97 4.02 17.97
CA THR A 68 11.35 3.56 18.15
C THR A 68 12.17 3.73 16.88
N MET A 69 11.65 3.27 15.72
CA MET A 69 12.32 3.45 14.43
C MET A 69 12.59 4.92 14.12
N ALA A 70 11.60 5.80 14.31
CA ALA A 70 11.75 7.24 14.11
C ALA A 70 12.84 7.85 15.01
N ASN A 71 12.92 7.44 16.28
CA ASN A 71 13.99 7.89 17.17
C ASN A 71 15.38 7.41 16.72
N VAL A 72 15.49 6.16 16.25
CA VAL A 72 16.75 5.61 15.72
C VAL A 72 17.21 6.41 14.49
N ILE A 73 16.30 6.65 13.53
CA ILE A 73 16.56 7.47 12.34
C ILE A 73 17.01 8.89 12.74
N ALA A 74 16.26 9.53 13.62
CA ALA A 74 16.54 10.91 14.04
C ALA A 74 17.88 11.04 14.76
N ARG A 75 18.27 10.06 15.59
CA ARG A 75 19.54 10.07 16.33
C ARG A 75 20.75 9.79 15.44
N LEU A 76 20.62 8.88 14.48
CA LEU A 76 21.70 8.51 13.56
C LEU A 76 21.88 9.53 12.43
N GLY A 77 20.84 10.27 12.07
CA GLY A 77 20.94 11.33 11.05
C GLY A 77 21.12 10.83 9.62
N ARG A 78 20.73 9.57 9.35
CA ARG A 78 20.95 8.89 8.06
C ARG A 78 19.62 8.72 7.29
N PRO A 79 19.65 8.78 5.94
CA PRO A 79 18.50 8.39 5.13
C PRO A 79 18.01 7.00 5.51
N ALA A 80 16.70 6.76 5.44
CA ALA A 80 16.12 5.49 5.83
C ALA A 80 15.08 4.98 4.83
N ILE A 81 15.03 3.66 4.65
CA ILE A 81 13.95 2.96 3.95
C ILE A 81 13.28 1.97 4.89
N ILE A 82 11.95 1.98 4.93
CA ILE A 82 11.13 1.06 5.71
C ILE A 82 10.32 0.22 4.73
N PHE A 83 10.59 -1.08 4.69
CA PHE A 83 9.82 -2.03 3.92
C PHE A 83 8.62 -2.55 4.72
N ALA A 84 7.46 -2.56 4.08
CA ALA A 84 6.23 -3.15 4.59
C ALA A 84 5.69 -4.24 3.64
N PRO A 85 5.08 -5.31 4.17
CA PRO A 85 4.67 -6.47 3.37
C PRO A 85 3.44 -6.21 2.49
N ASN A 86 2.68 -5.14 2.77
CA ASN A 86 1.47 -4.79 2.03
C ASN A 86 1.24 -3.27 2.00
N LYS A 87 0.40 -2.84 1.04
CA LYS A 87 0.08 -1.41 0.82
C LYS A 87 -0.63 -0.77 2.02
N THR A 88 -1.43 -1.53 2.77
CA THR A 88 -2.18 -1.01 3.94
C THR A 88 -1.24 -0.62 5.08
N LEU A 89 -0.31 -1.51 5.46
CA LEU A 89 0.70 -1.21 6.47
C LEU A 89 1.66 -0.12 5.98
N ALA A 90 2.02 -0.14 4.69
CA ALA A 90 2.84 0.92 4.09
C ALA A 90 2.15 2.30 4.22
N ALA A 91 0.86 2.41 3.94
CA ALA A 91 0.11 3.66 4.09
C ALA A 91 0.04 4.11 5.56
N GLN A 92 -0.16 3.18 6.50
CA GLN A 92 -0.15 3.48 7.93
C GLN A 92 1.21 4.03 8.38
N LEU A 93 2.30 3.33 8.05
CA LEU A 93 3.65 3.77 8.36
C LEU A 93 3.96 5.11 7.71
N TYR A 94 3.58 5.32 6.45
CA TYR A 94 3.76 6.60 5.76
C TYR A 94 3.08 7.75 6.51
N SER A 95 1.83 7.56 6.93
CA SER A 95 1.10 8.55 7.73
C SER A 95 1.77 8.80 9.08
N GLU A 96 2.19 7.76 9.80
CA GLU A 96 2.88 7.88 11.09
C GLU A 96 4.23 8.62 10.93
N PHE A 97 5.03 8.28 9.93
CA PHE A 97 6.30 8.96 9.68
C PHE A 97 6.12 10.41 9.23
N ARG A 98 5.04 10.75 8.50
CA ARG A 98 4.69 12.14 8.18
C ARG A 98 4.34 12.95 9.44
N GLU A 99 3.66 12.34 10.41
CA GLU A 99 3.40 12.96 11.71
C GLU A 99 4.69 13.11 12.54
N PHE A 100 5.61 12.13 12.50
CA PHE A 100 6.89 12.20 13.22
C PHE A 100 7.93 13.13 12.57
N PHE A 101 7.90 13.29 11.25
CA PHE A 101 8.87 14.10 10.50
C PHE A 101 8.19 15.11 9.57
N PRO A 102 7.35 16.03 10.09
CA PRO A 102 6.57 16.94 9.25
C PRO A 102 7.43 17.99 8.52
N LYS A 103 8.70 18.14 8.90
CA LYS A 103 9.67 19.08 8.30
C LYS A 103 10.71 18.42 7.40
N ASN A 104 10.69 17.09 7.26
CA ASN A 104 11.63 16.34 6.44
C ASN A 104 10.92 15.63 5.27
N ALA A 105 11.68 15.05 4.35
CA ALA A 105 11.11 14.33 3.21
C ALA A 105 10.68 12.92 3.62
N VAL A 106 9.38 12.73 3.82
CA VAL A 106 8.78 11.41 3.98
C VAL A 106 8.12 11.03 2.67
N GLU A 107 8.62 9.97 2.04
CA GLU A 107 8.29 9.54 0.69
C GLU A 107 7.60 8.18 0.68
N TYR A 108 6.79 7.94 -0.35
CA TYR A 108 6.00 6.72 -0.48
C TYR A 108 6.32 5.99 -1.79
N PHE A 109 6.76 4.74 -1.70
CA PHE A 109 7.19 3.96 -2.86
C PHE A 109 6.54 2.58 -2.92
N VAL A 110 5.36 2.52 -3.53
CA VAL A 110 4.61 1.28 -3.75
C VAL A 110 4.28 1.10 -5.22
N SER A 111 3.74 -0.07 -5.60
CA SER A 111 3.22 -0.26 -6.94
C SER A 111 2.17 0.80 -7.27
N TYR A 112 2.40 1.53 -8.36
CA TYR A 112 1.52 2.57 -8.87
C TYR A 112 0.31 2.02 -9.63
N TYR A 113 0.15 0.70 -9.71
CA TYR A 113 -1.05 0.11 -10.30
C TYR A 113 -2.15 -0.03 -9.25
N ASP A 114 -3.34 0.51 -9.57
CA ASP A 114 -4.59 0.23 -8.84
C ASP A 114 -5.09 -1.17 -9.20
N TYR A 115 -5.02 -1.50 -10.49
CA TYR A 115 -5.26 -2.83 -11.03
C TYR A 115 -4.09 -3.23 -11.93
N TYR A 116 -3.65 -4.48 -11.79
CA TYR A 116 -2.56 -5.02 -12.61
C TYR A 116 -2.80 -6.49 -12.95
N GLN A 117 -2.99 -6.75 -14.23
CA GLN A 117 -2.97 -8.07 -14.81
C GLN A 117 -1.69 -8.22 -15.65
N PRO A 118 -0.75 -9.09 -15.25
CA PRO A 118 0.46 -9.29 -16.02
C PRO A 118 0.18 -10.03 -17.34
N GLU A 119 1.06 -9.81 -18.32
CA GLU A 119 1.14 -10.67 -19.50
C GLU A 119 1.43 -12.11 -19.07
N ALA A 120 0.61 -13.05 -19.55
CA ALA A 120 0.77 -14.47 -19.26
C ALA A 120 0.24 -15.32 -20.43
N TYR A 121 0.73 -16.54 -20.54
CA TYR A 121 0.23 -17.52 -21.50
C TYR A 121 -0.08 -18.82 -20.76
N VAL A 122 -1.26 -19.39 -21.01
CA VAL A 122 -1.72 -20.64 -20.40
C VAL A 122 -1.77 -21.72 -21.47
N PRO A 123 -0.72 -22.55 -21.63
CA PRO A 123 -0.60 -23.49 -22.75
C PRO A 123 -1.75 -24.50 -22.83
N GLN A 124 -2.27 -24.95 -21.69
CA GLN A 124 -3.36 -25.94 -21.63
C GLN A 124 -4.67 -25.46 -22.28
N ARG A 125 -4.86 -24.14 -22.39
CA ARG A 125 -6.06 -23.53 -22.97
C ARG A 125 -5.76 -22.71 -24.24
N ASP A 126 -4.50 -22.69 -24.68
CA ASP A 126 -4.00 -21.77 -25.72
C ASP A 126 -4.47 -20.32 -25.49
N LEU A 127 -4.49 -19.89 -24.22
CA LEU A 127 -5.01 -18.59 -23.82
C LEU A 127 -3.86 -17.63 -23.56
N PHE A 128 -3.72 -16.63 -24.44
CA PHE A 128 -2.88 -15.48 -24.18
C PHE A 128 -3.66 -14.43 -23.40
N ILE A 129 -3.11 -14.03 -22.26
CA ILE A 129 -3.66 -13.01 -21.38
C ILE A 129 -2.84 -11.75 -21.61
N GLU A 130 -3.48 -10.73 -22.20
CA GLU A 130 -2.83 -9.45 -22.40
C GLU A 130 -2.55 -8.73 -21.08
N LYS A 131 -1.49 -7.92 -21.10
CA LYS A 131 -1.22 -6.97 -20.03
C LYS A 131 -2.34 -5.93 -20.01
N ASP A 132 -3.03 -5.86 -18.88
CA ASP A 132 -4.01 -4.83 -18.60
C ASP A 132 -3.70 -4.19 -17.24
N SER A 133 -3.78 -2.87 -17.16
CA SER A 133 -3.36 -2.17 -15.97
C SER A 133 -3.96 -0.77 -15.89
N ALA A 134 -4.38 -0.39 -14.69
CA ALA A 134 -4.78 0.98 -14.36
C ALA A 134 -3.69 1.61 -13.48
N ILE A 135 -3.09 2.70 -13.99
CA ILE A 135 -2.06 3.47 -13.27
C ILE A 135 -2.74 4.52 -12.41
N ASN A 136 -2.29 4.61 -11.16
CA ASN A 136 -2.63 5.67 -10.23
C ASN A 136 -1.59 6.78 -10.35
N GLU A 137 -1.96 7.88 -11.02
CA GLU A 137 -1.09 9.03 -11.27
C GLU A 137 -0.54 9.66 -9.99
N HIS A 138 -1.30 9.60 -8.89
CA HIS A 138 -0.87 10.14 -7.61
C HIS A 138 0.27 9.30 -7.01
N ILE A 139 0.16 7.97 -7.05
CA ILE A 139 1.23 7.07 -6.57
C ILE A 139 2.44 7.14 -7.50
N GLU A 140 2.26 7.27 -8.81
CA GLU A 140 3.37 7.47 -9.75
C GLU A 140 4.15 8.74 -9.42
N GLN A 141 3.46 9.86 -9.19
CA GLN A 141 4.10 11.10 -8.75
C GLN A 141 4.86 10.92 -7.43
N MET A 142 4.28 10.22 -6.44
CA MET A 142 4.97 9.94 -5.17
C MET A 142 6.25 9.13 -5.37
N ARG A 143 6.26 8.18 -6.31
CA ARG A 143 7.48 7.42 -6.63
C ARG A 143 8.55 8.27 -7.29
N LEU A 144 8.16 9.19 -8.18
CA LEU A 144 9.09 10.12 -8.81
C LEU A 144 9.64 11.12 -7.78
N SER A 145 8.79 11.61 -6.87
CA SER A 145 9.16 12.42 -5.71
C SER A 145 10.20 11.71 -4.84
N CYS A 146 10.00 10.41 -4.57
CA CYS A 146 10.95 9.59 -3.81
C CYS A 146 12.35 9.58 -4.43
N THR A 147 12.47 9.27 -5.73
CA THR A 147 13.78 9.26 -6.41
C THR A 147 14.40 10.65 -6.50
N LYS A 148 13.61 11.70 -6.66
CA LYS A 148 14.09 13.09 -6.60
C LYS A 148 14.65 13.41 -5.20
N SER A 149 13.90 13.12 -4.15
CA SER A 149 14.31 13.40 -2.77
C SER A 149 15.64 12.73 -2.43
N LEU A 150 15.86 11.48 -2.87
CA LEU A 150 17.15 10.79 -2.72
C LEU A 150 18.32 11.49 -3.42
N LEU A 151 18.07 12.19 -4.53
CA LEU A 151 19.09 12.91 -5.29
C LEU A 151 19.38 14.31 -4.73
N GLU A 152 18.40 14.95 -4.08
CA GLU A 152 18.50 16.36 -3.64
C GLU A 152 18.86 16.52 -2.16
N ARG A 153 18.56 15.54 -1.30
CA ARG A 153 18.64 15.71 0.15
C ARG A 153 18.95 14.42 0.90
N ARG A 154 19.39 14.57 2.16
CA ARG A 154 19.76 13.44 3.06
C ARG A 154 18.72 13.14 4.12
N ASP A 155 17.82 14.07 4.43
CA ASP A 155 16.74 13.90 5.41
C ASP A 155 15.52 13.19 4.81
N VAL A 156 15.75 12.00 4.24
CA VAL A 156 14.73 11.23 3.51
C VAL A 156 14.37 9.96 4.28
N VAL A 157 13.06 9.77 4.52
CA VAL A 157 12.47 8.53 5.02
C VAL A 157 11.54 7.98 3.95
N ILE A 158 11.83 6.79 3.43
CA ILE A 158 11.02 6.15 2.40
C ILE A 158 10.22 5.03 3.03
N VAL A 159 8.91 5.01 2.84
CA VAL A 159 8.08 3.84 3.13
C VAL A 159 7.80 3.11 1.82
N ALA A 160 8.26 1.87 1.73
CA ALA A 160 8.20 1.07 0.52
C ALA A 160 7.56 -0.31 0.72
N THR A 161 7.08 -0.89 -0.36
CA THR A 161 6.73 -2.31 -0.43
C THR A 161 7.81 -3.07 -1.21
N VAL A 162 7.60 -4.36 -1.49
CA VAL A 162 8.44 -5.12 -2.42
C VAL A 162 8.62 -4.47 -3.79
N SER A 163 7.81 -3.48 -4.16
CA SER A 163 8.04 -2.68 -5.37
C SER A 163 9.43 -2.03 -5.41
N ALA A 164 10.10 -1.79 -4.28
CA ALA A 164 11.44 -1.22 -4.24
C ALA A 164 12.55 -2.17 -4.73
N ILE A 165 12.26 -3.48 -4.86
CA ILE A 165 13.19 -4.47 -5.44
C ILE A 165 12.89 -4.78 -6.91
N TYR A 166 11.93 -4.10 -7.53
CA TYR A 166 11.64 -4.21 -8.96
C TYR A 166 12.49 -3.23 -9.77
N GLY A 167 12.80 -3.64 -11.00
CA GLY A 167 13.63 -2.87 -11.92
C GLY A 167 13.08 -1.47 -12.19
N ILE A 168 13.91 -0.45 -12.02
CA ILE A 168 13.71 0.92 -12.48
C ILE A 168 14.96 1.35 -13.28
N GLY A 169 14.90 2.48 -13.98
CA GLY A 169 16.06 2.98 -14.71
C GLY A 169 17.27 3.21 -13.81
N GLU A 170 18.45 2.99 -14.38
CA GLU A 170 19.72 3.18 -13.70
C GLU A 170 19.88 4.63 -13.20
N PRO A 171 20.35 4.87 -11.96
CA PRO A 171 20.50 6.21 -11.39
C PRO A 171 21.29 7.17 -12.29
N GLU A 172 22.39 6.70 -12.90
CA GLU A 172 23.22 7.51 -13.77
C GLU A 172 22.47 7.91 -15.05
N SER A 173 21.77 6.97 -15.67
CA SER A 173 20.96 7.22 -16.86
C SER A 173 19.81 8.18 -16.56
N TYR A 174 19.14 8.02 -15.41
CA TYR A 174 18.11 8.95 -14.94
C TYR A 174 18.68 10.36 -14.69
N HIS A 175 19.86 10.45 -14.06
CA HIS A 175 20.51 11.73 -13.76
C HIS A 175 20.91 12.50 -15.03
N ARG A 176 21.42 11.81 -16.06
CA ARG A 176 21.78 12.43 -17.35
C ARG A 176 20.59 13.04 -18.10
N MET A 177 19.38 12.61 -17.78
CA MET A 177 18.15 13.08 -18.43
C MET A 177 17.54 14.30 -17.72
N ILE A 178 18.07 14.72 -16.58
CA ILE A 178 17.56 15.86 -15.82
C ILE A 178 17.80 17.17 -16.59
N MET A 179 16.80 18.04 -16.62
CA MET A 179 16.88 19.38 -17.20
C MET A 179 17.03 20.42 -16.10
N THR A 180 18.24 20.93 -15.92
CA THR A 180 18.49 22.06 -15.02
C THR A 180 18.35 23.37 -15.81
N LEU A 181 17.57 24.29 -15.28
CA LEU A 181 17.31 25.61 -15.84
C LEU A 181 17.78 26.68 -14.88
N ARG A 182 18.49 27.69 -15.38
CA ARG A 182 18.88 28.90 -14.65
C ARG A 182 18.54 30.12 -15.47
N VAL A 183 18.19 31.20 -14.78
CA VAL A 183 18.03 32.50 -15.43
C VAL A 183 19.36 32.91 -16.06
N GLY A 184 19.34 33.28 -17.35
CA GLY A 184 20.50 33.60 -18.18
C GLY A 184 21.08 32.42 -18.96
N ASP A 185 20.53 31.20 -18.83
CA ASP A 185 20.97 30.06 -19.65
C ASP A 185 20.61 30.29 -21.13
N GLN A 186 21.53 29.95 -22.03
CA GLN A 186 21.28 29.94 -23.47
C GLN A 186 20.53 28.65 -23.84
N LEU A 187 19.25 28.77 -24.15
CA LEU A 187 18.35 27.66 -24.45
C LEU A 187 17.29 28.11 -25.46
N SER A 188 17.37 27.59 -26.69
CA SER A 188 16.33 27.83 -27.68
C SER A 188 15.03 27.13 -27.31
N GLN A 189 13.89 27.70 -27.73
CA GLN A 189 12.59 27.07 -27.52
C GLN A 189 12.52 25.65 -28.11
N ARG A 190 13.11 25.43 -29.28
CA ARG A 190 13.09 24.12 -29.95
C ARG A 190 13.88 23.07 -29.17
N ASP A 191 15.01 23.46 -28.60
CA ASP A 191 15.85 22.57 -27.80
C ASP A 191 15.18 22.21 -26.47
N ALA A 192 14.53 23.19 -25.82
CA ALA A 192 13.75 22.96 -24.62
C ALA A 192 12.62 21.94 -24.86
N ILE A 193 11.83 22.13 -25.94
CA ILE A 193 10.76 21.20 -26.34
C ILE A 193 11.32 19.81 -26.63
N ALA A 194 12.41 19.72 -27.41
CA ALA A 194 13.02 18.44 -27.74
C ALA A 194 13.55 17.70 -26.50
N GLN A 195 14.10 18.43 -25.52
CA GLN A 195 14.54 17.86 -24.26
C GLN A 195 13.37 17.35 -23.41
N LEU A 196 12.30 18.12 -23.27
CA LEU A 196 11.09 17.71 -22.54
C LEU A 196 10.47 16.44 -23.15
N ILE A 197 10.39 16.34 -24.47
CA ILE A 197 9.91 15.13 -25.16
C ILE A 197 10.81 13.94 -24.88
N ARG A 198 12.15 14.10 -24.93
CA ARG A 198 13.10 13.03 -24.58
C ARG A 198 12.96 12.58 -23.12
N MET A 199 12.60 13.50 -22.23
CA MET A 199 12.26 13.23 -20.82
C MET A 199 10.85 12.64 -20.62
N GLN A 200 10.17 12.26 -21.71
CA GLN A 200 8.83 11.66 -21.75
C GLN A 200 7.69 12.60 -21.32
N TYR A 201 7.89 13.91 -21.39
CA TYR A 201 6.79 14.86 -21.20
C TYR A 201 5.93 14.94 -22.46
N GLN A 202 4.63 15.07 -22.27
CA GLN A 202 3.67 15.19 -23.37
C GLN A 202 3.31 16.65 -23.62
N ARG A 203 3.36 17.10 -24.88
CA ARG A 203 2.87 18.43 -25.24
C ARG A 203 1.35 18.43 -25.25
N ASN A 204 0.70 19.26 -24.44
CA ASN A 204 -0.75 19.40 -24.42
C ASN A 204 -1.16 20.83 -24.05
N GLU A 205 -1.82 21.52 -24.98
CA GLU A 205 -2.22 22.92 -24.80
C GLU A 205 -3.58 23.08 -24.10
N GLN A 206 -4.44 22.06 -24.17
CA GLN A 206 -5.81 22.09 -23.65
C GLN A 206 -5.89 21.55 -22.22
N ASP A 207 -5.30 20.37 -21.99
CA ASP A 207 -5.27 19.69 -20.71
C ASP A 207 -3.87 19.76 -20.11
N PHE A 208 -3.70 20.66 -19.14
CA PHE A 208 -2.43 20.90 -18.46
C PHE A 208 -2.40 20.19 -17.11
N SER A 209 -1.94 18.94 -17.15
CA SER A 209 -1.75 18.05 -15.99
C SER A 209 -0.28 17.64 -15.84
N ARG A 210 0.06 16.92 -14.76
CA ARG A 210 1.45 16.49 -14.46
C ARG A 210 2.06 15.70 -15.60
N GLY A 211 3.36 15.86 -15.83
CA GLY A 211 4.07 15.22 -16.93
C GLY A 211 3.74 15.82 -18.30
N LYS A 212 3.03 16.96 -18.34
CA LYS A 212 2.72 17.68 -19.58
C LYS A 212 3.36 19.06 -19.62
N PHE A 213 3.52 19.58 -20.83
CA PHE A 213 3.96 20.95 -21.07
C PHE A 213 3.15 21.61 -22.19
N ARG A 214 3.09 22.93 -22.17
CA ARG A 214 2.47 23.75 -23.23
C ARG A 214 3.37 24.92 -23.59
N VAL A 215 3.21 25.41 -24.82
CA VAL A 215 4.03 26.49 -25.37
C VAL A 215 3.10 27.60 -25.84
N ARG A 216 3.36 28.84 -25.43
CA ARG A 216 2.59 30.03 -25.79
C ARG A 216 3.55 31.19 -26.10
N GLY A 217 3.80 31.46 -27.37
CA GLY A 217 4.84 32.42 -27.75
C GLY A 217 6.19 31.97 -27.20
N ASP A 218 6.87 32.85 -26.46
CA ASP A 218 8.18 32.57 -25.84
C ASP A 218 8.08 31.96 -24.43
N THR A 219 6.85 31.63 -24.00
CA THR A 219 6.59 31.01 -22.70
C THR A 219 6.40 29.49 -22.84
N ILE A 220 7.14 28.72 -22.05
CA ILE A 220 6.96 27.28 -21.89
C ILE A 220 6.50 27.01 -20.46
N ASP A 221 5.26 26.53 -20.31
CA ASP A 221 4.75 26.05 -19.03
C ASP A 221 4.96 24.54 -18.96
N VAL A 222 5.62 24.06 -17.91
CA VAL A 222 5.85 22.63 -17.64
C VAL A 222 5.23 22.29 -16.31
N PHE A 223 4.44 21.22 -16.24
CA PHE A 223 3.98 20.68 -14.97
C PHE A 223 4.84 19.45 -14.61
N PRO A 224 5.85 19.61 -13.71
CA PRO A 224 6.79 18.53 -13.42
C PRO A 224 6.06 17.30 -12.86
N ALA A 225 6.45 16.12 -13.32
CA ALA A 225 5.77 14.87 -12.98
C ALA A 225 5.93 14.49 -11.50
N GLU A 226 7.03 14.92 -10.88
CA GLU A 226 7.37 14.65 -9.49
C GLU A 226 6.82 15.71 -8.51
N HIS A 227 6.36 16.85 -9.02
CA HIS A 227 5.91 17.96 -8.19
C HIS A 227 4.41 17.87 -7.90
N SER A 228 4.01 18.07 -6.64
CA SER A 228 2.62 17.85 -6.23
C SER A 228 1.67 18.97 -6.68
N GLU A 229 2.07 20.24 -6.54
CA GLU A 229 1.11 21.36 -6.63
C GLU A 229 1.45 22.40 -7.69
N LEU A 230 2.73 22.77 -7.81
CA LEU A 230 3.15 23.89 -8.66
C LEU A 230 3.72 23.43 -10.00
N ALA A 231 3.39 24.19 -11.03
CA ALA A 231 4.03 24.13 -12.34
C ALA A 231 5.14 25.18 -12.43
N VAL A 232 6.07 24.99 -13.36
CA VAL A 232 7.14 25.94 -13.68
C VAL A 232 6.85 26.62 -15.02
N ARG A 233 6.94 27.94 -15.02
CA ARG A 233 6.91 28.78 -16.22
C ARG A 233 8.32 29.20 -16.57
N ILE A 234 8.70 28.94 -17.81
CA ILE A 234 9.97 29.30 -18.42
C ILE A 234 9.66 30.39 -19.45
N GLU A 235 10.09 31.61 -19.17
CA GLU A 235 10.00 32.73 -20.12
C GLU A 235 11.35 32.88 -20.82
N LEU A 236 11.32 32.80 -22.15
CA LEU A 236 12.48 32.99 -23.01
C LEU A 236 12.46 34.39 -23.62
N PHE A 237 13.64 34.95 -23.84
CA PHE A 237 13.85 36.12 -24.69
C PHE A 237 14.91 35.75 -25.72
N ASP A 238 14.50 35.66 -26.99
CA ASP A 238 15.28 35.01 -28.05
C ASP A 238 15.68 33.58 -27.65
N ASP A 239 16.98 33.32 -27.47
CA ASP A 239 17.54 32.02 -27.07
C ASP A 239 18.07 32.05 -25.62
N GLU A 240 17.56 32.94 -24.76
CA GLU A 240 17.97 33.07 -23.35
C GLU A 240 16.80 32.89 -22.38
N VAL A 241 17.01 32.17 -21.28
CA VAL A 241 16.04 32.06 -20.18
C VAL A 241 15.98 33.37 -19.40
N GLU A 242 15.00 34.21 -19.71
CA GLU A 242 14.79 35.50 -19.05
C GLU A 242 14.26 35.33 -17.62
N SER A 243 13.35 34.38 -17.41
CA SER A 243 12.61 34.29 -16.14
C SER A 243 12.09 32.88 -15.86
N LEU A 244 12.20 32.45 -14.59
CA LEU A 244 11.64 31.20 -14.09
C LEU A 244 10.68 31.49 -12.94
N GLN A 245 9.47 30.95 -13.01
CA GLN A 245 8.40 31.23 -12.06
C GLN A 245 7.66 29.95 -11.67
N LEU A 246 7.40 29.76 -10.39
CA LEU A 246 6.45 28.74 -9.93
C LEU A 246 5.05 29.34 -9.88
N PHE A 247 4.07 28.62 -10.41
CA PHE A 247 2.69 29.06 -10.45
C PHE A 247 1.72 27.90 -10.21
N ASP A 248 0.53 28.23 -9.75
CA ASP A 248 -0.57 27.28 -9.60
C ASP A 248 -1.16 26.93 -10.99
N PRO A 249 -1.13 25.65 -11.41
CA PRO A 249 -1.58 25.23 -12.74
C PRO A 249 -3.08 25.43 -12.99
N LEU A 250 -3.90 25.46 -11.93
CA LEU A 250 -5.35 25.66 -11.99
C LEU A 250 -5.71 27.14 -12.09
N THR A 251 -5.12 27.99 -11.24
CA THR A 251 -5.48 29.42 -11.16
C THR A 251 -4.60 30.31 -12.04
N GLY A 252 -3.42 29.83 -12.46
CA GLY A 252 -2.42 30.63 -13.16
C GLY A 252 -1.68 31.62 -12.26
N ARG A 253 -1.97 31.64 -10.95
CA ARG A 253 -1.37 32.59 -10.01
C ARG A 253 0.10 32.26 -9.79
N ILE A 254 0.98 33.23 -10.07
CA ILE A 254 2.40 33.14 -9.76
C ILE A 254 2.58 33.14 -8.24
N GLN A 255 3.28 32.14 -7.73
CA GLN A 255 3.63 32.02 -6.31
C GLN A 255 4.97 32.69 -6.02
N GLN A 256 5.99 32.37 -6.81
CA GLN A 256 7.34 32.91 -6.61
C GLN A 256 8.17 32.89 -7.89
N LYS A 257 9.08 33.86 -8.03
CA LYS A 257 10.16 33.82 -9.02
C LYS A 257 11.36 33.11 -8.41
N ILE A 258 12.05 32.28 -9.19
CA ILE A 258 13.19 31.48 -8.73
C ILE A 258 14.38 31.64 -9.68
N PRO A 259 15.63 31.62 -9.18
CA PRO A 259 16.81 31.79 -10.03
C PRO A 259 17.18 30.51 -10.80
N ARG A 260 16.76 29.35 -10.28
CA ARG A 260 17.08 28.03 -10.82
C ARG A 260 15.95 27.06 -10.52
N PHE A 261 15.66 26.16 -11.46
CA PHE A 261 14.77 25.03 -11.26
C PHE A 261 15.32 23.79 -11.96
N THR A 262 14.96 22.61 -11.46
CA THR A 262 15.36 21.34 -12.05
C THR A 262 14.10 20.55 -12.38
N VAL A 263 13.92 20.22 -13.67
CA VAL A 263 12.84 19.34 -14.13
C VAL A 263 13.39 17.92 -14.23
N TYR A 264 12.70 16.97 -13.60
CA TYR A 264 13.06 15.55 -13.62
C TYR A 264 12.28 14.80 -14.72
N PRO A 265 12.81 13.68 -15.25
CA PRO A 265 12.09 12.87 -16.24
C PRO A 265 10.73 12.38 -15.71
N SER A 266 9.73 12.31 -16.59
CA SER A 266 8.36 11.94 -16.21
C SER A 266 8.17 10.43 -15.96
N SER A 267 9.20 9.62 -16.18
CA SER A 267 9.18 8.18 -15.99
C SER A 267 10.51 7.67 -15.44
N HIS A 268 10.48 6.54 -14.72
CA HIS A 268 11.69 5.85 -14.28
C HIS A 268 12.37 5.06 -15.40
N TYR A 269 11.74 4.85 -16.56
CA TYR A 269 12.30 4.05 -17.67
C TYR A 269 12.87 4.89 -18.82
N VAL A 270 13.22 6.15 -18.53
CA VAL A 270 13.80 7.05 -19.54
C VAL A 270 15.24 6.62 -19.86
N THR A 271 15.52 6.44 -21.14
CA THR A 271 16.83 6.01 -21.65
C THR A 271 17.33 6.99 -22.71
N PRO A 272 18.60 7.42 -22.67
CA PRO A 272 19.21 8.26 -23.71
C PRO A 272 19.12 7.63 -25.12
N ARG A 273 18.99 8.46 -26.17
CA ARG A 273 18.74 8.00 -27.55
C ARG A 273 19.85 7.11 -28.10
N ASP A 274 21.10 7.43 -27.79
CA ASP A 274 22.27 6.64 -28.16
C ASP A 274 22.22 5.21 -27.57
N LYS A 275 21.83 5.08 -26.28
CA LYS A 275 21.61 3.78 -25.64
C LYS A 275 20.44 3.01 -26.28
N VAL A 276 19.34 3.68 -26.63
CA VAL A 276 18.21 3.04 -27.32
C VAL A 276 18.63 2.46 -28.67
N LEU A 277 19.38 3.23 -29.48
CA LEU A 277 19.85 2.76 -30.78
C LEU A 277 20.85 1.60 -30.66
N ALA A 278 21.73 1.62 -29.66
CA ALA A 278 22.61 0.49 -29.36
C ALA A 278 21.80 -0.75 -28.94
N ALA A 279 20.77 -0.57 -28.10
CA ALA A 279 19.88 -1.64 -27.67
C ALA A 279 19.17 -2.29 -28.86
N VAL A 280 18.66 -1.50 -29.81
CA VAL A 280 18.01 -1.99 -31.05
C VAL A 280 18.89 -2.99 -31.80
N GLU A 281 20.19 -2.71 -31.94
CA GLU A 281 21.11 -3.62 -32.64
C GLU A 281 21.31 -4.93 -31.88
N THR A 282 21.46 -4.87 -30.55
CA THR A 282 21.61 -6.08 -29.73
C THR A 282 20.31 -6.91 -29.64
N ILE A 283 19.14 -6.27 -29.71
CA ILE A 283 17.84 -6.96 -29.76
C ILE A 283 17.68 -7.70 -31.10
N LYS A 284 18.10 -7.09 -32.22
CA LYS A 284 18.09 -7.77 -33.54
C LYS A 284 18.96 -9.03 -33.53
N GLN A 285 20.12 -8.98 -32.88
CA GLN A 285 21.01 -10.13 -32.74
C GLN A 285 20.35 -11.26 -31.92
N GLU A 286 19.81 -10.95 -30.74
CA GLU A 286 19.10 -11.96 -29.91
C GLU A 286 17.87 -12.54 -30.65
N LEU A 287 17.15 -11.71 -31.41
CA LEU A 287 16.04 -12.16 -32.23
C LEU A 287 16.48 -13.20 -33.26
N ASP A 288 17.51 -12.91 -34.06
CA ASP A 288 18.01 -13.84 -35.09
C ASP A 288 18.46 -15.18 -34.48
N GLU A 289 19.20 -15.14 -33.37
CA GLU A 289 19.60 -16.33 -32.63
C GLU A 289 18.40 -17.14 -32.14
N ARG A 290 17.40 -16.46 -31.56
CA ARG A 290 16.21 -17.13 -31.02
C ARG A 290 15.31 -17.71 -32.10
N LEU A 291 15.21 -17.07 -33.26
CA LEU A 291 14.48 -17.60 -34.41
C LEU A 291 15.14 -18.87 -34.96
N LYS A 292 16.47 -18.87 -35.11
CA LYS A 292 17.23 -20.07 -35.52
C LYS A 292 17.00 -21.24 -34.57
N PHE A 293 16.99 -20.98 -33.26
CA PHE A 293 16.66 -21.99 -32.25
C PHE A 293 15.25 -22.57 -32.46
N PHE A 294 14.23 -21.74 -32.60
CA PHE A 294 12.86 -22.23 -32.78
C PHE A 294 12.67 -23.00 -34.09
N VAL A 295 13.27 -22.55 -35.18
CA VAL A 295 13.21 -23.26 -36.47
C VAL A 295 13.90 -24.62 -36.38
N ALA A 296 15.06 -24.71 -35.73
CA ALA A 296 15.77 -25.97 -35.53
C ALA A 296 14.97 -26.98 -34.67
N GLU A 297 14.21 -26.49 -33.69
CA GLU A 297 13.33 -27.28 -32.82
C GLU A 297 11.95 -27.58 -33.45
N GLY A 298 11.68 -27.16 -34.70
CA GLY A 298 10.39 -27.34 -35.38
C GLY A 298 9.24 -26.47 -34.83
N LYS A 299 9.55 -25.46 -34.01
CA LYS A 299 8.60 -24.54 -33.35
C LYS A 299 8.31 -23.32 -34.23
N LEU A 300 7.70 -23.56 -35.39
CA LEU A 300 7.52 -22.53 -36.42
C LEU A 300 6.51 -21.43 -36.02
N VAL A 301 5.48 -21.78 -35.24
CA VAL A 301 4.46 -20.82 -34.78
C VAL A 301 5.07 -19.84 -33.78
N GLU A 302 5.87 -20.35 -32.85
CA GLU A 302 6.61 -19.56 -31.87
C GLU A 302 7.62 -18.64 -32.55
N ALA A 303 8.34 -19.12 -33.57
CA ALA A 303 9.26 -18.32 -34.36
C ALA A 303 8.53 -17.15 -35.04
N GLN A 304 7.45 -17.44 -35.79
CA GLN A 304 6.68 -16.41 -36.50
C GLN A 304 6.10 -15.37 -35.55
N ARG A 305 5.54 -15.84 -34.41
CA ARG A 305 4.97 -14.97 -33.37
C ARG A 305 6.03 -14.03 -32.79
N LEU A 306 7.19 -14.57 -32.42
CA LEU A 306 8.27 -13.80 -31.83
C LEU A 306 8.80 -12.75 -32.82
N GLU A 307 8.97 -13.15 -34.09
CA GLU A 307 9.44 -12.27 -35.15
C GLU A 307 8.52 -11.08 -35.36
N GLN A 308 7.21 -11.32 -35.52
CA GLN A 308 6.23 -10.26 -35.76
C GLN A 308 6.21 -9.24 -34.62
N ARG A 309 6.13 -9.71 -33.37
CA ARG A 309 6.07 -8.82 -32.20
C ARG A 309 7.36 -8.02 -32.03
N THR A 310 8.50 -8.69 -32.12
CA THR A 310 9.80 -8.05 -31.87
C THR A 310 10.15 -7.04 -32.95
N ARG A 311 9.84 -7.31 -34.23
CA ARG A 311 10.09 -6.35 -35.32
C ARG A 311 9.24 -5.09 -35.17
N PHE A 312 7.97 -5.22 -34.79
CA PHE A 312 7.12 -4.08 -34.49
C PHE A 312 7.68 -3.23 -33.33
N ASP A 313 8.10 -3.88 -32.24
CA ASP A 313 8.71 -3.19 -31.10
C ASP A 313 10.02 -2.47 -31.51
N LEU A 314 10.85 -3.08 -32.37
CA LEU A 314 12.08 -2.48 -32.91
C LEU A 314 11.84 -1.25 -33.79
N GLU A 315 10.79 -1.26 -34.61
CA GLU A 315 10.39 -0.10 -35.42
C GLU A 315 9.99 1.07 -34.50
N MET A 316 9.15 0.79 -33.50
CA MET A 316 8.72 1.78 -32.51
C MET A 316 9.90 2.36 -31.70
N LEU A 317 10.84 1.51 -31.27
CA LEU A 317 12.05 1.96 -30.56
C LEU A 317 12.96 2.83 -31.44
N SER A 318 13.06 2.55 -32.74
CA SER A 318 13.94 3.30 -33.66
C SER A 318 13.37 4.68 -34.00
N GLU A 319 12.06 4.76 -34.23
CA GLU A 319 11.38 5.99 -34.65
C GLU A 319 11.00 6.90 -33.47
N VAL A 320 10.40 6.32 -32.43
CA VAL A 320 9.81 7.06 -31.29
C VAL A 320 10.72 7.04 -30.06
N GLY A 321 11.63 6.05 -29.96
CA GLY A 321 12.45 5.84 -28.76
C GLY A 321 11.72 5.10 -27.64
N HIS A 322 10.51 4.61 -27.88
CA HIS A 322 9.68 3.89 -26.91
C HIS A 322 8.70 2.92 -27.59
N CYS A 323 8.33 1.84 -26.90
CA CYS A 323 7.31 0.88 -27.33
C CYS A 323 6.47 0.36 -26.15
N LYS A 324 5.29 -0.19 -26.42
CA LYS A 324 4.43 -0.79 -25.36
C LYS A 324 5.12 -2.03 -24.83
N GLY A 325 5.38 -2.06 -23.52
CA GLY A 325 6.10 -3.19 -22.91
C GLY A 325 7.62 -3.07 -23.03
N ILE A 326 8.14 -1.84 -23.20
CA ILE A 326 9.58 -1.53 -23.26
C ILE A 326 10.37 -2.16 -22.12
N GLU A 327 9.76 -2.37 -20.95
CA GLU A 327 10.40 -3.00 -19.81
C GLU A 327 10.95 -4.40 -20.12
N ASN A 328 10.40 -5.11 -21.11
CA ASN A 328 10.92 -6.42 -21.54
C ASN A 328 12.28 -6.34 -22.24
N TYR A 329 12.72 -5.15 -22.64
CA TYR A 329 14.01 -4.89 -23.26
C TYR A 329 15.02 -4.22 -22.31
N THR A 330 14.70 -4.14 -21.00
CA THR A 330 15.51 -3.40 -20.01
C THR A 330 16.98 -3.84 -19.97
N ARG A 331 17.28 -5.14 -20.16
CA ARG A 331 18.68 -5.62 -20.27
C ARG A 331 19.42 -4.94 -21.43
N HIS A 332 18.81 -4.92 -22.60
CA HIS A 332 19.39 -4.30 -23.79
C HIS A 332 19.54 -2.79 -23.63
N LEU A 333 18.55 -2.13 -23.02
CA LEU A 333 18.54 -0.69 -22.78
C LEU A 333 19.59 -0.24 -21.75
N SER A 334 19.85 -1.08 -20.74
CA SER A 334 20.90 -0.82 -19.74
C SER A 334 22.29 -1.19 -20.23
N GLY A 335 22.40 -2.15 -21.17
CA GLY A 335 23.68 -2.72 -21.60
C GLY A 335 24.23 -3.78 -20.64
N SER A 336 23.41 -4.26 -19.70
CA SER A 336 23.79 -5.27 -18.70
C SER A 336 24.01 -6.64 -19.35
N ALA A 337 24.87 -7.47 -18.76
CA ALA A 337 25.06 -8.84 -19.21
C ALA A 337 23.85 -9.73 -18.86
N PRO A 338 23.60 -10.82 -19.62
CA PRO A 338 22.53 -11.76 -19.29
C PRO A 338 22.61 -12.29 -17.85
N GLY A 339 21.49 -12.26 -17.13
CA GLY A 339 21.40 -12.70 -15.74
C GLY A 339 21.79 -11.67 -14.69
N GLU A 340 22.41 -10.53 -15.06
CA GLU A 340 22.74 -9.47 -14.11
C GLU A 340 21.48 -8.88 -13.43
N PRO A 341 21.58 -8.44 -12.17
CA PRO A 341 20.46 -7.83 -11.47
C PRO A 341 20.10 -6.48 -12.08
N PRO A 342 18.81 -6.17 -12.29
CA PRO A 342 18.41 -4.84 -12.73
C PRO A 342 18.64 -3.80 -11.62
N SER A 343 18.78 -2.52 -12.02
CA SER A 343 18.77 -1.41 -11.07
C SER A 343 17.39 -1.28 -10.41
N THR A 344 17.37 -0.98 -9.13
CA THR A 344 16.16 -0.88 -8.30
C THR A 344 16.22 0.38 -7.44
N LEU A 345 15.20 0.65 -6.62
CA LEU A 345 15.24 1.79 -5.69
C LEU A 345 16.41 1.68 -4.70
N THR A 346 16.79 0.45 -4.34
CA THR A 346 17.91 0.26 -3.40
C THR A 346 19.26 0.72 -3.93
N ASP A 347 19.42 0.81 -5.26
CA ASP A 347 20.63 1.34 -5.89
C ASP A 347 20.67 2.88 -5.88
N TYR A 348 19.54 3.55 -5.61
CA TYR A 348 19.45 4.99 -5.38
C TYR A 348 19.75 5.37 -3.91
N LEU A 349 19.79 4.39 -2.99
CA LEU A 349 20.02 4.66 -1.59
C LEU A 349 21.50 5.03 -1.34
N PRO A 350 21.77 6.06 -0.52
CA PRO A 350 23.13 6.36 -0.08
C PRO A 350 23.77 5.17 0.65
N PRO A 351 25.11 5.02 0.62
CA PRO A 351 25.77 3.86 1.21
C PRO A 351 25.57 3.67 2.71
N ASP A 352 25.30 4.75 3.43
CA ASP A 352 25.05 4.78 4.87
C ASP A 352 23.55 4.72 5.23
N ALA A 353 22.66 4.46 4.26
CA ALA A 353 21.23 4.39 4.52
C ALA A 353 20.86 3.24 5.47
N LEU A 354 19.88 3.50 6.33
CA LEU A 354 19.30 2.51 7.25
C LEU A 354 18.14 1.79 6.56
N MET A 355 18.04 0.48 6.74
CA MET A 355 16.94 -0.32 6.23
C MET A 355 16.17 -0.94 7.39
N PHE A 356 14.85 -0.77 7.40
CA PHE A 356 13.96 -1.42 8.34
C PHE A 356 13.06 -2.39 7.58
N LEU A 357 12.96 -3.64 8.02
CA LEU A 357 11.98 -4.59 7.50
C LEU A 357 10.88 -4.78 8.54
N ASP A 358 9.76 -4.07 8.37
CA ASP A 358 8.62 -4.20 9.27
C ASP A 358 7.83 -5.48 8.98
N GLU A 359 7.39 -6.13 10.06
CA GLU A 359 6.89 -7.50 10.03
C GLU A 359 7.84 -8.44 9.26
N SER A 360 9.13 -8.40 9.60
CA SER A 360 10.24 -9.09 8.91
C SER A 360 9.97 -10.57 8.61
N HIS A 361 9.29 -11.25 9.54
CA HIS A 361 8.93 -12.66 9.45
C HIS A 361 8.04 -13.00 8.24
N GLN A 362 7.32 -12.01 7.69
CA GLN A 362 6.59 -12.09 6.42
C GLN A 362 7.44 -11.56 5.26
N MET A 363 8.11 -10.42 5.45
CA MET A 363 8.87 -9.74 4.41
C MET A 363 9.95 -10.63 3.78
N ILE A 364 10.74 -11.35 4.58
CA ILE A 364 11.83 -12.19 4.06
C ILE A 364 11.31 -13.26 3.08
N GLY A 365 10.26 -13.99 3.48
CA GLY A 365 9.62 -14.98 2.61
C GLY A 365 8.99 -14.36 1.36
N GLN A 366 8.39 -13.17 1.49
CA GLN A 366 7.80 -12.45 0.36
C GLN A 366 8.87 -12.00 -0.64
N LEU A 367 9.98 -11.41 -0.18
CA LEU A 367 11.10 -10.97 -1.01
C LEU A 367 11.69 -12.14 -1.81
N ASN A 368 11.86 -13.29 -1.17
CA ASN A 368 12.31 -14.52 -1.84
C ASN A 368 11.32 -15.03 -2.90
N ALA A 369 10.01 -14.92 -2.65
CA ALA A 369 8.99 -15.40 -3.57
C ALA A 369 8.85 -14.56 -4.86
N MET A 370 9.14 -13.25 -4.82
CA MET A 370 8.87 -12.33 -5.94
C MET A 370 9.55 -12.75 -7.24
N TYR A 371 10.85 -13.09 -7.20
CA TYR A 371 11.60 -13.54 -8.38
C TYR A 371 11.06 -14.86 -8.95
N ASN A 372 10.78 -15.83 -8.07
CA ASN A 372 10.34 -17.15 -8.49
C ASN A 372 8.99 -17.11 -9.22
N GLY A 373 8.04 -16.30 -8.71
CA GLY A 373 6.75 -16.09 -9.37
C GLY A 373 6.88 -15.37 -10.73
N ASP A 374 7.72 -14.34 -10.81
CA ASP A 374 7.95 -13.61 -12.06
C ASP A 374 8.62 -14.49 -13.13
N ARG A 375 9.67 -15.24 -12.74
CA ARG A 375 10.40 -16.15 -13.63
C ARG A 375 9.50 -17.27 -14.15
N ALA A 376 8.67 -17.87 -13.31
CA ALA A 376 7.76 -18.94 -13.72
C ALA A 376 6.80 -18.43 -14.82
N ARG A 377 6.20 -17.26 -14.62
CA ARG A 377 5.29 -16.64 -15.61
C ARG A 377 6.00 -16.31 -16.92
N LYS A 378 7.18 -15.70 -16.85
CA LYS A 378 7.93 -15.25 -18.03
C LYS A 378 8.59 -16.37 -18.81
N THR A 379 9.01 -17.44 -18.15
CA THR A 379 9.57 -18.62 -18.83
C THR A 379 8.58 -19.17 -19.85
N THR A 380 7.31 -19.29 -19.48
CA THR A 380 6.25 -19.72 -20.40
C THR A 380 6.08 -18.77 -21.59
N LEU A 381 6.15 -17.45 -21.39
CA LEU A 381 6.11 -16.49 -22.52
C LEU A 381 7.29 -16.67 -23.49
N VAL A 382 8.50 -16.92 -22.96
CA VAL A 382 9.72 -17.10 -23.75
C VAL A 382 9.75 -18.45 -24.47
N GLU A 383 9.25 -19.51 -23.84
CA GLU A 383 9.20 -20.85 -24.44
C GLU A 383 8.21 -20.93 -25.61
N TYR A 384 7.13 -20.15 -25.55
CA TYR A 384 6.08 -20.10 -26.58
C TYR A 384 6.20 -18.88 -27.50
N GLY A 385 7.37 -18.24 -27.58
CA GLY A 385 7.66 -17.21 -28.59
C GLY A 385 6.87 -15.92 -28.44
N PHE A 386 6.36 -15.59 -27.25
CA PHE A 386 5.74 -14.28 -26.99
C PHE A 386 6.79 -13.20 -26.69
N ARG A 387 7.90 -13.56 -26.06
CA ARG A 387 8.98 -12.65 -25.66
C ARG A 387 10.36 -13.27 -25.90
N LEU A 388 11.37 -12.41 -26.06
CA LEU A 388 12.78 -12.83 -26.12
C LEU A 388 13.28 -13.33 -24.76
N PRO A 389 14.35 -14.15 -24.72
CA PRO A 389 14.97 -14.58 -23.47
C PRO A 389 15.37 -13.43 -22.54
N SER A 390 15.83 -12.30 -23.09
CA SER A 390 16.10 -11.05 -22.35
C SER A 390 14.97 -10.55 -21.48
N ALA A 391 13.70 -10.89 -21.79
CA ALA A 391 12.57 -10.48 -20.97
C ALA A 391 12.61 -11.08 -19.55
N LEU A 392 13.33 -12.19 -19.35
CA LEU A 392 13.58 -12.80 -18.03
C LEU A 392 14.51 -11.95 -17.15
N ASP A 393 15.33 -11.10 -17.76
CA ASP A 393 16.26 -10.21 -17.05
C ASP A 393 15.58 -8.91 -16.58
N ASN A 394 14.38 -8.61 -17.09
CA ASN A 394 13.49 -7.64 -16.45
C ASN A 394 12.76 -8.33 -15.28
N ARG A 395 13.31 -8.28 -14.08
CA ARG A 395 12.80 -9.07 -12.95
C ARG A 395 12.98 -8.31 -11.65
N PRO A 396 12.29 -8.69 -10.56
CA PRO A 396 12.75 -8.27 -9.25
C PRO A 396 14.11 -8.91 -8.93
N LEU A 397 14.81 -8.34 -7.95
CA LEU A 397 16.02 -8.94 -7.39
C LEU A 397 15.73 -10.34 -6.86
N LYS A 398 16.69 -11.25 -7.02
CA LYS A 398 16.74 -12.48 -6.23
C LYS A 398 17.03 -12.12 -4.78
N PHE A 399 16.70 -13.02 -3.85
CA PHE A 399 16.94 -12.73 -2.44
C PHE A 399 18.42 -12.50 -2.15
N GLU A 400 19.31 -13.29 -2.73
CA GLU A 400 20.76 -13.17 -2.56
C GLU A 400 21.30 -11.85 -3.15
N GLU A 401 20.69 -11.35 -4.22
CA GLU A 401 21.03 -10.06 -4.82
C GLU A 401 20.53 -8.88 -3.97
N PHE A 402 19.41 -9.05 -3.27
CA PHE A 402 18.88 -8.07 -2.33
C PHE A 402 19.67 -8.07 -1.01
N GLU A 403 20.08 -9.23 -0.52
CA GLU A 403 20.92 -9.39 0.68
C GLU A 403 22.25 -8.64 0.54
N GLN A 404 22.87 -8.61 -0.64
CA GLN A 404 24.06 -7.79 -0.91
C GLN A 404 23.84 -6.27 -0.75
N ARG A 405 22.58 -5.82 -0.81
CA ARG A 405 22.18 -4.41 -0.63
C ARG A 405 21.70 -4.13 0.80
N MET A 406 21.56 -5.15 1.64
CA MET A 406 21.20 -5.04 3.04
C MET A 406 22.41 -4.65 3.91
N ARG A 407 22.88 -3.40 3.77
CA ARG A 407 24.14 -2.93 4.42
C ARG A 407 24.02 -2.71 5.94
N GLN A 408 22.89 -2.17 6.38
CA GLN A 408 22.57 -1.88 7.78
C GLN A 408 21.06 -2.07 7.96
N VAL A 409 20.65 -3.21 8.55
CA VAL A 409 19.24 -3.60 8.65
C VAL A 409 18.80 -3.81 10.09
N VAL A 410 17.63 -3.25 10.40
CA VAL A 410 16.87 -3.59 11.61
C VAL A 410 15.61 -4.37 11.20
N PHE A 411 15.58 -5.66 11.54
CA PHE A 411 14.37 -6.48 11.42
C PHE A 411 13.41 -6.09 12.54
N VAL A 412 12.16 -5.81 12.20
CA VAL A 412 11.15 -5.35 13.15
C VAL A 412 10.02 -6.36 13.19
N SER A 413 9.89 -7.10 14.29
CA SER A 413 8.91 -8.18 14.38
C SER A 413 8.62 -8.57 15.83
N ALA A 414 7.37 -8.97 16.12
CA ALA A 414 7.02 -9.60 17.39
C ALA A 414 7.39 -11.10 17.43
N THR A 415 7.64 -11.68 16.26
CA THR A 415 7.81 -13.12 16.01
C THR A 415 8.83 -13.35 14.89
N PRO A 416 10.11 -12.98 15.08
CA PRO A 416 11.15 -13.16 14.04
C PRO A 416 11.21 -14.61 13.56
N ALA A 417 11.41 -14.80 12.26
CA ALA A 417 11.57 -16.11 11.66
C ALA A 417 13.04 -16.58 11.76
N ASP A 418 13.35 -17.69 11.10
CA ASP A 418 14.64 -18.36 11.24
C ASP A 418 15.78 -17.52 10.67
N TYR A 419 15.56 -16.85 9.53
CA TYR A 419 16.57 -15.97 8.93
C TYR A 419 17.01 -14.86 9.88
N GLU A 420 16.07 -14.15 10.51
CA GLU A 420 16.40 -13.07 11.45
C GLU A 420 17.12 -13.60 12.69
N LYS A 421 16.73 -14.78 13.20
CA LYS A 421 17.37 -15.43 14.36
C LYS A 421 18.80 -15.88 14.06
N GLU A 422 19.06 -16.35 12.85
CA GLU A 422 20.37 -16.85 12.43
C GLU A 422 21.35 -15.71 12.09
N HIS A 423 20.85 -14.59 11.59
CA HIS A 423 21.69 -13.52 11.03
C HIS A 423 21.85 -12.30 11.94
N SER A 424 20.97 -12.09 12.93
CA SER A 424 21.08 -10.91 13.80
C SER A 424 22.24 -11.03 14.78
N GLY A 425 23.14 -10.06 14.81
CA GLY A 425 24.18 -9.94 15.83
C GLY A 425 23.61 -9.53 17.19
N GLN A 426 22.49 -8.80 17.20
CA GLN A 426 21.80 -8.34 18.39
C GLN A 426 20.27 -8.50 18.29
N VAL A 427 19.66 -8.95 19.38
CA VAL A 427 18.20 -8.93 19.58
C VAL A 427 17.84 -7.96 20.70
N VAL A 428 17.02 -6.97 20.38
CA VAL A 428 16.61 -5.89 21.28
C VAL A 428 15.13 -6.08 21.65
N ASP A 429 14.86 -6.37 22.93
CA ASP A 429 13.50 -6.52 23.44
C ASP A 429 12.76 -5.17 23.54
N GLN A 430 11.53 -5.12 23.02
CA GLN A 430 10.58 -4.03 23.29
C GLN A 430 9.19 -4.59 23.58
N VAL A 431 9.03 -5.12 24.79
CA VAL A 431 7.83 -5.85 25.22
C VAL A 431 6.94 -5.02 26.16
N VAL A 432 7.52 -4.09 26.92
CA VAL A 432 6.77 -3.19 27.80
C VAL A 432 6.14 -2.05 27.01
N ARG A 433 4.81 -1.94 27.09
CA ARG A 433 4.04 -0.91 26.39
C ARG A 433 4.07 0.42 27.16
N PRO A 434 4.11 1.58 26.48
CA PRO A 434 4.05 2.89 27.13
C PRO A 434 2.83 3.08 28.05
N THR A 435 1.70 2.46 27.73
CA THR A 435 0.45 2.57 28.50
C THR A 435 0.35 1.59 29.67
N GLY A 436 1.37 0.76 29.89
CA GLY A 436 1.35 -0.31 30.88
C GLY A 436 0.45 -1.50 30.54
N LEU A 437 -0.17 -1.54 29.34
CA LEU A 437 -0.96 -2.70 28.92
C LEU A 437 -0.09 -3.96 28.83
N VAL A 438 -0.65 -5.07 29.29
CA VAL A 438 0.02 -6.37 29.38
C VAL A 438 -0.52 -7.32 28.32
N ASP A 439 0.29 -8.32 27.96
CA ASP A 439 -0.14 -9.44 27.10
C ASP A 439 -1.31 -10.18 27.76
N PRO A 440 -2.30 -10.68 26.99
CA PRO A 440 -3.55 -11.21 27.52
C PRO A 440 -3.35 -12.50 28.30
N GLU A 441 -4.34 -12.83 29.14
CA GLU A 441 -4.40 -14.16 29.77
C GLU A 441 -4.77 -15.21 28.73
N VAL A 442 -4.12 -16.38 28.79
CA VAL A 442 -4.35 -17.48 27.83
C VAL A 442 -4.97 -18.66 28.56
N GLU A 443 -6.12 -19.12 28.10
CA GLU A 443 -6.80 -20.33 28.59
C GLU A 443 -6.87 -21.39 27.49
N VAL A 444 -6.68 -22.65 27.86
CA VAL A 444 -6.91 -23.80 26.96
C VAL A 444 -8.18 -24.52 27.41
N ARG A 445 -9.13 -24.73 26.49
CA ARG A 445 -10.41 -25.41 26.75
C ARG A 445 -10.63 -26.56 25.76
N PRO A 446 -11.42 -27.61 26.10
CA PRO A 446 -11.70 -28.72 25.18
C PRO A 446 -12.35 -28.25 23.87
N ALA A 447 -11.98 -28.87 22.74
CA ALA A 447 -12.54 -28.50 21.43
C ALA A 447 -13.94 -29.09 21.20
N THR A 448 -14.33 -30.12 21.96
CA THR A 448 -15.58 -30.87 21.79
C THR A 448 -16.84 -29.99 21.81
N HIS A 449 -16.88 -28.97 22.67
CA HIS A 449 -18.02 -28.05 22.82
C HIS A 449 -17.63 -26.59 22.57
N GLN A 450 -16.63 -26.37 21.70
CA GLN A 450 -16.05 -25.04 21.48
C GLN A 450 -17.06 -24.00 20.97
N VAL A 451 -18.04 -24.40 20.16
CA VAL A 451 -19.05 -23.48 19.60
C VAL A 451 -20.03 -22.99 20.67
N ASP A 452 -20.48 -23.88 21.56
CA ASP A 452 -21.39 -23.52 22.65
C ASP A 452 -20.68 -22.65 23.69
N ASP A 453 -19.44 -23.01 24.04
CA ASP A 453 -18.62 -22.25 24.99
C ASP A 453 -18.30 -20.84 24.46
N VAL A 454 -17.87 -20.71 23.20
CA VAL A 454 -17.57 -19.40 22.62
C VAL A 454 -18.82 -18.52 22.52
N LEU A 455 -20.01 -19.09 22.24
CA LEU A 455 -21.27 -18.35 22.26
C LEU A 455 -21.57 -17.75 23.64
N GLN A 456 -21.28 -18.49 24.71
CA GLN A 456 -21.41 -17.97 26.07
C GLN A 456 -20.40 -16.84 26.35
N GLU A 457 -19.14 -17.01 25.96
CA GLU A 457 -18.09 -15.98 26.14
C GLU A 457 -18.40 -14.71 25.33
N ILE A 458 -18.94 -14.85 24.12
CA ILE A 458 -19.45 -13.73 23.32
C ILE A 458 -20.51 -12.96 24.11
N ARG A 459 -21.52 -13.65 24.66
CA ARG A 459 -22.60 -13.00 25.46
C ARG A 459 -22.06 -12.29 26.69
N ILE A 460 -20.97 -12.76 27.28
CA ILE A 460 -20.31 -12.10 28.41
C ILE A 460 -19.61 -10.81 27.94
N CYS A 461 -18.89 -10.86 26.81
CA CYS A 461 -18.18 -9.71 26.25
C CYS A 461 -19.15 -8.63 25.76
N THR A 462 -20.24 -9.00 25.07
CA THR A 462 -21.22 -8.04 24.53
C THR A 462 -21.96 -7.28 25.62
N LYS A 463 -22.25 -7.91 26.77
CA LYS A 463 -22.82 -7.22 27.95
C LYS A 463 -21.93 -6.09 28.48
N LYS A 464 -20.62 -6.17 28.23
CA LYS A 464 -19.63 -5.15 28.60
C LYS A 464 -19.30 -4.20 27.45
N ASN A 465 -20.04 -4.27 26.33
CA ASN A 465 -19.77 -3.54 25.09
C ASN A 465 -18.35 -3.75 24.56
N GLN A 466 -17.84 -4.98 24.67
CA GLN A 466 -16.53 -5.39 24.16
C GLN A 466 -16.69 -6.23 22.89
N ARG A 467 -15.65 -6.27 22.05
CA ARG A 467 -15.63 -7.00 20.78
C ARG A 467 -14.88 -8.33 20.90
N VAL A 468 -15.25 -9.27 20.03
CA VAL A 468 -14.66 -10.62 19.98
C VAL A 468 -14.11 -10.91 18.59
N LEU A 469 -12.90 -11.46 18.53
CA LEU A 469 -12.33 -12.03 17.32
C LEU A 469 -12.30 -13.55 17.43
N ILE A 470 -12.74 -14.24 16.38
CA ILE A 470 -12.70 -15.71 16.32
C ILE A 470 -11.90 -16.13 15.10
N THR A 471 -10.93 -17.03 15.28
CA THR A 471 -10.19 -17.61 14.16
C THR A 471 -10.57 -19.08 13.92
N THR A 472 -10.99 -19.40 12.69
CA THR A 472 -11.28 -20.77 12.23
C THR A 472 -10.18 -21.25 11.27
N LEU A 473 -10.30 -22.46 10.72
CA LEU A 473 -9.31 -23.03 9.79
C LEU A 473 -9.68 -22.87 8.31
N THR A 474 -10.97 -22.71 7.98
CA THR A 474 -11.45 -22.71 6.59
C THR A 474 -12.52 -21.63 6.36
N LYS A 475 -12.67 -21.18 5.10
CA LYS A 475 -13.70 -20.20 4.68
C LYS A 475 -15.09 -20.69 5.04
N ARG A 476 -15.37 -21.94 4.66
CA ARG A 476 -16.64 -22.60 4.95
C ARG A 476 -16.95 -22.62 6.45
N MET A 477 -15.98 -22.90 7.32
CA MET A 477 -16.21 -22.86 8.77
C MET A 477 -16.45 -21.44 9.28
N ALA A 478 -15.78 -20.42 8.72
CA ALA A 478 -16.02 -19.03 9.09
C ALA A 478 -17.45 -18.58 8.72
N GLU A 479 -17.90 -18.91 7.51
CA GLU A 479 -19.26 -18.66 7.03
C GLU A 479 -20.30 -19.41 7.89
N GLN A 480 -20.15 -20.73 8.03
CA GLN A 480 -21.08 -21.56 8.82
C GLN A 480 -21.16 -21.14 10.30
N LEU A 481 -20.04 -20.78 10.91
CA LEU A 481 -20.03 -20.28 12.29
C LEU A 481 -20.75 -18.92 12.38
N THR A 482 -20.56 -18.07 11.38
CA THR A 482 -21.24 -16.76 11.31
C THR A 482 -22.75 -16.95 11.21
N ASP A 483 -23.22 -17.84 10.34
CA ASP A 483 -24.64 -18.16 10.21
C ASP A 483 -25.22 -18.68 11.52
N TYR A 484 -24.56 -19.66 12.14
CA TYR A 484 -24.97 -20.21 13.43
C TYR A 484 -25.03 -19.16 14.55
N LEU A 485 -24.02 -18.31 14.66
CA LEU A 485 -23.98 -17.23 15.66
C LEU A 485 -25.09 -16.20 15.39
N SER A 486 -25.34 -15.85 14.13
CA SER A 486 -26.41 -14.95 13.71
C SER A 486 -27.79 -15.51 14.06
N ASP A 487 -28.04 -16.78 13.79
CA ASP A 487 -29.29 -17.48 14.14
C ASP A 487 -29.53 -17.51 15.66
N ASN A 488 -28.45 -17.48 16.44
CA ASN A 488 -28.47 -17.40 17.90
C ASN A 488 -28.47 -15.97 18.45
N GLY A 489 -28.74 -14.97 17.60
CA GLY A 489 -28.94 -13.57 17.97
C GLY A 489 -27.66 -12.76 18.21
N VAL A 490 -26.50 -13.25 17.74
CA VAL A 490 -25.23 -12.52 17.82
C VAL A 490 -25.09 -11.60 16.60
N LYS A 491 -24.69 -10.35 16.81
CA LYS A 491 -24.30 -9.46 15.71
C LYS A 491 -22.90 -9.83 15.24
N VAL A 492 -22.81 -10.56 14.14
CA VAL A 492 -21.58 -11.14 13.63
C VAL A 492 -21.38 -10.89 12.14
N ARG A 493 -20.11 -10.78 11.73
CA ARG A 493 -19.66 -10.78 10.33
C ARG A 493 -18.44 -11.70 10.21
N TYR A 494 -18.15 -12.15 8.99
CA TYR A 494 -16.93 -12.89 8.71
C TYR A 494 -15.94 -12.06 7.87
N LEU A 495 -14.69 -12.52 7.84
CA LEU A 495 -13.65 -11.96 6.99
C LEU A 495 -12.72 -13.06 6.45
N HIS A 496 -12.67 -13.20 5.12
CA HIS A 496 -11.75 -14.10 4.42
C HIS A 496 -11.24 -13.47 3.11
N SER A 497 -10.43 -14.23 2.36
CA SER A 497 -9.66 -13.72 1.21
C SER A 497 -10.47 -13.20 0.03
N ASP A 498 -11.76 -13.51 -0.05
CA ASP A 498 -12.60 -13.18 -1.22
C ASP A 498 -13.39 -11.89 -0.99
N ILE A 499 -13.34 -11.35 0.24
CA ILE A 499 -13.84 -10.02 0.56
C ILE A 499 -12.87 -8.98 0.00
N ASP A 500 -13.42 -8.03 -0.74
CA ASP A 500 -12.68 -6.93 -1.35
C ASP A 500 -11.96 -6.09 -0.28
N THR A 501 -10.89 -5.41 -0.66
CA THR A 501 -10.11 -4.56 0.26
C THR A 501 -10.96 -3.41 0.80
N VAL A 502 -11.85 -2.81 0.00
CA VAL A 502 -12.72 -1.72 0.44
C VAL A 502 -13.73 -2.22 1.46
N GLU A 503 -14.46 -3.29 1.13
CA GLU A 503 -15.43 -3.93 2.01
C GLU A 503 -14.78 -4.38 3.33
N ARG A 504 -13.54 -4.88 3.28
CA ARG A 504 -12.76 -5.24 4.47
C ARG A 504 -12.55 -4.05 5.40
N VAL A 505 -12.17 -2.89 4.88
CA VAL A 505 -11.98 -1.68 5.71
C VAL A 505 -13.30 -1.27 6.37
N GLU A 506 -14.41 -1.37 5.64
CA GLU A 506 -15.75 -1.09 6.17
C GLU A 506 -16.14 -2.05 7.29
N ILE A 507 -15.96 -3.36 7.11
CA ILE A 507 -16.24 -4.38 8.14
C ILE A 507 -15.44 -4.08 9.43
N ILE A 508 -14.15 -3.76 9.29
CA ILE A 508 -13.30 -3.43 10.44
C ILE A 508 -13.79 -2.15 11.14
N ARG A 509 -14.14 -1.11 10.38
CA ARG A 509 -14.69 0.14 10.90
C ARG A 509 -16.00 -0.10 11.65
N ASP A 510 -16.90 -0.88 11.07
CA ASP A 510 -18.20 -1.21 11.64
C ASP A 510 -18.08 -2.02 12.94
N LEU A 511 -17.08 -2.91 13.04
CA LEU A 511 -16.75 -3.59 14.31
C LEU A 511 -16.33 -2.58 15.39
N ARG A 512 -15.48 -1.61 15.03
CA ARG A 512 -15.02 -0.55 15.96
C ARG A 512 -16.17 0.33 16.42
N LEU A 513 -17.05 0.71 15.50
CA LEU A 513 -18.24 1.52 15.78
C LEU A 513 -19.32 0.75 16.56
N GLY A 514 -19.21 -0.58 16.67
CA GLY A 514 -20.18 -1.42 17.35
C GLY A 514 -21.45 -1.66 16.55
N ALA A 515 -21.40 -1.54 15.22
CA ALA A 515 -22.48 -1.99 14.35
C ALA A 515 -22.70 -3.51 14.50
N PHE A 516 -21.62 -4.25 14.75
CA PHE A 516 -21.64 -5.64 15.18
C PHE A 516 -20.54 -5.90 16.23
N ASP A 517 -20.61 -7.05 16.89
CA ASP A 517 -19.79 -7.34 18.08
C ASP A 517 -18.70 -8.40 17.85
N VAL A 518 -18.91 -9.29 16.87
CA VAL A 518 -18.05 -10.45 16.63
C VAL A 518 -17.56 -10.50 15.19
N LEU A 519 -16.26 -10.70 15.00
CA LEU A 519 -15.66 -10.94 13.70
C LEU A 519 -15.04 -12.33 13.63
N VAL A 520 -15.52 -13.15 12.69
CA VAL A 520 -15.00 -14.50 12.44
C VAL A 520 -14.08 -14.46 11.22
N GLY A 521 -12.83 -14.91 11.35
CA GLY A 521 -11.92 -14.98 10.21
C GLY A 521 -11.07 -16.22 10.19
N ILE A 522 -10.29 -16.40 9.14
CA ILE A 522 -9.33 -17.50 9.04
C ILE A 522 -7.96 -17.00 9.49
N ASN A 523 -7.49 -15.96 8.81
CA ASN A 523 -6.20 -15.34 9.05
C ASN A 523 -6.36 -13.84 9.32
N LEU A 524 -6.84 -13.53 10.53
CA LEU A 524 -6.94 -12.16 11.04
C LEU A 524 -5.55 -11.53 11.34
N LEU A 525 -4.46 -12.23 11.00
CA LEU A 525 -3.07 -11.79 11.24
C LEU A 525 -2.60 -10.78 10.20
N ARG A 526 -3.13 -10.83 8.98
CA ARG A 526 -2.57 -10.08 7.84
C ARG A 526 -2.85 -8.58 7.86
N GLU A 527 -3.81 -8.15 8.68
CA GLU A 527 -4.53 -6.90 8.44
C GLU A 527 -4.08 -5.72 9.30
N GLY A 528 -3.09 -5.91 10.18
CA GLY A 528 -2.69 -4.84 11.09
C GLY A 528 -3.86 -4.34 11.97
N LEU A 529 -4.87 -5.19 12.23
CA LEU A 529 -6.06 -4.84 13.02
C LEU A 529 -5.65 -4.21 14.35
N ASP A 530 -5.90 -2.91 14.46
CA ASP A 530 -5.70 -2.10 15.66
C ASP A 530 -7.05 -1.72 16.23
N ILE A 531 -7.58 -2.65 17.03
CA ILE A 531 -8.93 -2.58 17.59
C ILE A 531 -8.82 -2.70 19.12
N PRO A 532 -8.61 -1.59 19.85
CA PRO A 532 -8.57 -1.58 21.31
C PRO A 532 -9.85 -2.12 21.96
N GLU A 533 -10.97 -2.11 21.23
CA GLU A 533 -12.29 -2.56 21.67
C GLU A 533 -12.37 -4.10 21.81
N VAL A 534 -11.44 -4.86 21.24
CA VAL A 534 -11.39 -6.33 21.33
C VAL A 534 -10.84 -6.78 22.69
N SER A 535 -11.65 -7.46 23.47
CA SER A 535 -11.23 -8.04 24.77
C SER A 535 -11.05 -9.56 24.71
N LEU A 536 -11.60 -10.24 23.71
CA LEU A 536 -11.52 -11.69 23.59
C LEU A 536 -11.06 -12.11 22.20
N VAL A 537 -10.08 -13.01 22.17
CA VAL A 537 -9.68 -13.74 20.96
C VAL A 537 -9.91 -15.23 21.19
N ALA A 538 -10.78 -15.83 20.38
CA ALA A 538 -11.05 -17.26 20.40
C ALA A 538 -10.38 -17.96 19.22
N ILE A 539 -9.54 -18.96 19.49
CA ILE A 539 -8.85 -19.77 18.48
C ILE A 539 -9.49 -21.15 18.47
N LEU A 540 -10.38 -21.39 17.51
CA LEU A 540 -11.01 -22.69 17.33
C LEU A 540 -10.01 -23.69 16.76
N ASP A 541 -10.12 -24.96 17.17
CA ASP A 541 -9.27 -26.05 16.69
C ASP A 541 -7.77 -25.71 16.78
N ALA A 542 -7.34 -25.20 17.94
CA ALA A 542 -5.98 -24.72 18.17
C ALA A 542 -4.91 -25.82 18.11
N ASP A 543 -5.32 -27.10 18.23
CA ASP A 543 -4.45 -28.27 18.18
C ASP A 543 -4.24 -28.85 16.77
N LYS A 544 -4.88 -28.26 15.75
CA LYS A 544 -4.70 -28.65 14.35
C LYS A 544 -3.49 -27.92 13.77
N GLU A 545 -2.33 -28.55 13.88
CA GLU A 545 -1.08 -28.01 13.38
C GLU A 545 -1.14 -27.63 11.89
N GLY A 546 -0.29 -26.70 11.50
CA GLY A 546 -0.27 -26.10 10.17
C GLY A 546 0.03 -24.61 10.25
N PHE A 547 0.04 -23.93 9.11
CA PHE A 547 0.42 -22.51 9.04
C PHE A 547 -0.38 -21.62 10.01
N LEU A 548 -1.70 -21.81 10.11
CA LEU A 548 -2.59 -20.99 10.96
C LEU A 548 -2.47 -21.28 12.47
N ARG A 549 -1.81 -22.38 12.86
CA ARG A 549 -1.62 -22.80 14.25
C ARG A 549 -0.15 -23.03 14.62
N ALA A 550 0.76 -22.56 13.77
CA ALA A 550 2.18 -22.51 14.10
C ALA A 550 2.41 -21.52 15.26
N GLU A 551 3.51 -21.73 16.00
CA GLU A 551 3.96 -20.89 17.12
C GLU A 551 3.79 -19.38 16.84
N ARG A 552 4.29 -18.91 15.69
CA ARG A 552 4.23 -17.50 15.28
C ARG A 552 2.79 -17.00 15.09
N SER A 553 1.97 -17.78 14.37
CA SER A 553 0.57 -17.44 14.09
C SER A 553 -0.26 -17.37 15.36
N LEU A 554 -0.01 -18.28 16.32
CA LEU A 554 -0.67 -18.26 17.62
C LEU A 554 -0.28 -17.02 18.43
N ILE A 555 1.01 -16.70 18.55
CA ILE A 555 1.48 -15.50 19.28
C ILE A 555 0.86 -14.23 18.71
N GLN A 556 0.82 -14.09 17.38
CA GLN A 556 0.22 -12.92 16.74
C GLN A 556 -1.29 -12.83 16.95
N THR A 557 -1.99 -13.98 16.91
CA THR A 557 -3.44 -14.05 17.11
C THR A 557 -3.79 -13.65 18.54
N ILE A 558 -3.09 -14.23 19.52
CA ILE A 558 -3.20 -13.88 20.95
C ILE A 558 -2.94 -12.38 21.15
N GLY A 559 -1.91 -11.84 20.50
CA GLY A 559 -1.54 -10.42 20.58
C GLY A 559 -2.64 -9.43 20.17
N ARG A 560 -3.68 -9.87 19.44
CA ARG A 560 -4.83 -9.01 19.08
C ARG A 560 -5.65 -8.58 20.31
N ALA A 561 -5.66 -9.36 21.39
CA ALA A 561 -6.33 -8.99 22.64
C ALA A 561 -5.46 -8.10 23.55
N ALA A 562 -4.17 -7.90 23.23
CA ALA A 562 -3.22 -7.20 24.11
C ALA A 562 -3.41 -5.66 24.18
N ARG A 563 -4.40 -5.12 23.46
CA ARG A 563 -4.73 -3.68 23.44
C ARG A 563 -5.87 -3.30 24.38
N ASN A 564 -6.45 -4.28 25.07
CA ASN A 564 -7.55 -4.11 26.00
C ASN A 564 -7.13 -4.47 27.42
N LEU A 565 -7.57 -3.68 28.42
CA LEU A 565 -7.32 -3.99 29.84
C LEU A 565 -7.80 -5.39 30.24
N HIS A 566 -8.89 -5.86 29.63
CA HIS A 566 -9.51 -7.16 29.90
C HIS A 566 -9.18 -8.19 28.81
N GLY A 567 -8.07 -7.99 28.10
CA GLY A 567 -7.61 -8.87 27.03
C GLY A 567 -7.44 -10.32 27.50
N LYS A 568 -8.11 -11.23 26.81
CA LYS A 568 -8.09 -12.68 27.03
C LYS A 568 -8.02 -13.44 25.70
N ALA A 569 -7.31 -14.56 25.69
CA ALA A 569 -7.28 -15.50 24.58
C ALA A 569 -7.73 -16.89 25.05
N ILE A 570 -8.62 -17.52 24.28
CA ILE A 570 -9.08 -18.91 24.53
C ILE A 570 -8.64 -19.77 23.35
N LEU A 571 -7.87 -20.81 23.62
CA LEU A 571 -7.43 -21.81 22.65
C LEU A 571 -8.25 -23.08 22.85
N TYR A 572 -9.14 -23.38 21.92
CA TYR A 572 -9.95 -24.60 21.96
C TYR A 572 -9.18 -25.77 21.36
N ALA A 573 -8.81 -26.73 22.19
CA ALA A 573 -7.92 -27.84 21.82
C ALA A 573 -8.14 -29.04 22.74
N ASP A 574 -8.08 -30.25 22.19
CA ASP A 574 -8.15 -31.49 22.97
C ASP A 574 -6.76 -31.93 23.46
N ARG A 575 -5.69 -31.42 22.84
CA ARG A 575 -4.29 -31.65 23.22
C ARG A 575 -3.46 -30.38 23.08
N ILE A 576 -2.45 -30.22 23.94
CA ILE A 576 -1.49 -29.12 23.83
C ILE A 576 -0.36 -29.54 22.88
N THR A 577 -0.28 -28.90 21.71
CA THR A 577 0.81 -29.11 20.74
C THR A 577 2.07 -28.33 21.14
N ASP A 578 3.20 -28.62 20.50
CA ASP A 578 4.45 -27.89 20.77
C ASP A 578 4.34 -26.41 20.37
N SER A 579 3.64 -26.11 19.28
CA SER A 579 3.35 -24.73 18.86
C SER A 579 2.55 -23.97 19.91
N MET A 580 1.52 -24.62 20.49
CA MET A 580 0.74 -24.02 21.58
C MET A 580 1.59 -23.80 22.82
N ARG A 581 2.37 -24.81 23.24
CA ARG A 581 3.24 -24.72 24.43
C ARG A 581 4.19 -23.53 24.33
N LYS A 582 4.87 -23.37 23.20
CA LYS A 582 5.81 -22.26 22.97
C LYS A 582 5.08 -20.90 22.95
N ALA A 583 3.95 -20.81 22.27
CA ALA A 583 3.16 -19.58 22.21
C ALA A 583 2.64 -19.13 23.60
N ILE A 584 2.12 -20.08 24.39
CA ILE A 584 1.65 -19.82 25.76
C ILE A 584 2.82 -19.37 26.62
N SER A 585 3.94 -20.12 26.61
CA SER A 585 5.11 -19.81 27.43
C SER A 585 5.70 -18.43 27.13
N GLU A 586 5.78 -18.05 25.85
CA GLU A 586 6.27 -16.74 25.44
C GLU A 586 5.31 -15.61 25.86
N THR A 587 4.01 -15.83 25.76
CA THR A 587 2.99 -14.87 26.21
C THR A 587 3.07 -14.65 27.73
N GLU A 588 3.18 -15.73 28.51
CA GLU A 588 3.31 -15.67 29.97
C GLU A 588 4.63 -14.99 30.39
N ARG A 589 5.75 -15.29 29.72
CA ARG A 589 7.04 -14.62 29.96
C ARG A 589 6.94 -13.11 29.77
N ARG A 590 6.32 -12.68 28.66
CA ARG A 590 6.10 -11.25 28.35
C ARG A 590 5.21 -10.59 29.39
N ARG A 591 4.06 -11.22 29.70
CA ARG A 591 3.11 -10.74 30.71
C ARG A 591 3.77 -10.56 32.07
N ALA A 592 4.56 -11.53 32.53
CA ALA A 592 5.27 -11.44 33.80
C ALA A 592 6.27 -10.26 33.85
N LYS A 593 7.06 -10.06 32.78
CA LYS A 593 7.98 -8.92 32.68
C LYS A 593 7.23 -7.58 32.71
N GLN A 594 6.10 -7.48 32.01
CA GLN A 594 5.29 -6.26 31.97
C GLN A 594 4.65 -5.94 33.33
N ILE A 595 4.11 -6.94 34.04
CA ILE A 595 3.55 -6.77 35.39
C ILE A 595 4.63 -6.29 36.35
N ALA A 596 5.79 -6.96 36.39
CA ALA A 596 6.89 -6.57 37.25
C ALA A 596 7.39 -5.14 36.97
N TYR A 597 7.46 -4.74 35.69
CA TYR A 597 7.80 -3.37 35.29
C TYR A 597 6.78 -2.36 35.82
N ASN A 598 5.49 -2.66 35.66
CA ASN A 598 4.41 -1.79 36.10
C ASN A 598 4.41 -1.61 37.62
N GLU A 599 4.56 -2.70 38.38
CA GLU A 599 4.64 -2.68 39.84
C GLU A 599 5.83 -1.87 40.33
N ALA A 600 7.02 -2.09 39.75
CA ALA A 600 8.25 -1.39 40.13
C ALA A 600 8.18 0.13 39.89
N ARG A 601 7.32 0.60 38.98
CA ARG A 601 7.19 2.02 38.61
C ARG A 601 5.83 2.64 38.99
N GLY A 602 4.95 1.89 39.66
CA GLY A 602 3.61 2.35 40.01
C GLY A 602 2.72 2.70 38.79
N ILE A 603 2.89 2.01 37.67
CA ILE A 603 2.12 2.25 36.45
C ILE A 603 0.80 1.49 36.50
N THR A 604 -0.31 2.20 36.40
CA THR A 604 -1.63 1.58 36.20
C THR A 604 -1.90 1.42 34.69
N PRO A 605 -2.16 0.19 34.19
CA PRO A 605 -2.47 -0.04 32.78
C PRO A 605 -3.66 0.80 32.31
N ARG A 606 -3.58 1.36 31.10
CA ARG A 606 -4.69 2.11 30.47
C ARG A 606 -4.89 1.67 29.03
N SER A 607 -6.15 1.48 28.62
CA SER A 607 -6.49 1.27 27.22
C SER A 607 -6.28 2.54 26.41
N ILE A 608 -5.87 2.37 25.16
CA ILE A 608 -5.71 3.48 24.22
C ILE A 608 -7.09 3.83 23.67
N VAL A 609 -7.49 5.09 23.78
CA VAL A 609 -8.67 5.62 23.09
C VAL A 609 -8.20 6.20 21.77
N LYS A 610 -8.27 5.42 20.69
CA LYS A 610 -7.91 5.88 19.34
C LYS A 610 -9.17 6.32 18.62
N GLN A 611 -9.24 7.58 18.20
CA GLN A 611 -10.35 8.04 17.37
C GLN A 611 -10.46 7.14 16.13
N VAL A 612 -11.69 6.77 15.78
CA VAL A 612 -11.99 6.16 14.47
C VAL A 612 -11.86 7.29 13.45
N ARG A 613 -10.62 7.64 13.08
CA ARG A 613 -10.38 8.51 11.92
C ARG A 613 -10.84 7.73 10.68
N ASP A 614 -11.52 8.38 9.75
CA ASP A 614 -11.75 7.80 8.44
C ASP A 614 -10.36 7.57 7.82
N LEU A 615 -9.97 6.30 7.69
CA LEU A 615 -8.60 5.86 7.36
C LEU A 615 -8.13 6.31 5.96
N ILE A 616 -8.91 7.12 5.26
CA ILE A 616 -8.66 7.53 3.88
C ILE A 616 -9.19 8.96 3.67
N ASP A 617 -8.44 9.95 4.17
CA ASP A 617 -8.46 11.27 3.56
C ASP A 617 -7.68 11.19 2.23
N GLY A 618 -8.39 11.29 1.11
CA GLY A 618 -7.78 11.64 -0.19
C GLY A 618 -7.56 10.53 -1.23
N VAL A 619 -7.84 9.25 -0.98
CA VAL A 619 -7.58 8.18 -1.98
C VAL A 619 -8.82 7.37 -2.42
N TYR A 620 -9.88 7.26 -1.61
CA TYR A 620 -11.05 6.43 -1.98
C TYR A 620 -12.43 6.96 -1.51
N SER A 621 -12.54 8.15 -0.89
CA SER A 621 -13.74 8.47 -0.11
C SER A 621 -14.98 8.93 -0.90
N GLU A 622 -14.85 9.51 -2.09
CA GLU A 622 -16.01 10.16 -2.72
C GLU A 622 -17.00 9.18 -3.39
N LYS A 623 -16.52 8.05 -3.94
CA LYS A 623 -17.38 7.10 -4.68
C LYS A 623 -18.02 6.03 -3.78
N ALA A 624 -17.26 5.43 -2.87
CA ALA A 624 -17.74 4.32 -2.04
C ALA A 624 -18.78 4.77 -0.98
N GLY A 625 -18.58 5.94 -0.37
CA GLY A 625 -19.54 6.49 0.61
C GLY A 625 -20.91 6.80 0.00
N GLN A 626 -20.96 7.20 -1.27
CA GLN A 626 -22.21 7.47 -1.99
C GLN A 626 -22.95 6.19 -2.39
N GLU A 627 -22.23 5.09 -2.68
CA GLU A 627 -22.83 3.79 -3.02
C GLU A 627 -23.42 3.06 -1.80
N ALA A 628 -22.73 3.06 -0.67
CA ALA A 628 -23.22 2.45 0.56
C ALA A 628 -24.46 3.17 1.12
N GLN A 629 -24.51 4.49 0.99
CA GLN A 629 -25.68 5.28 1.36
C GLN A 629 -26.86 5.03 0.40
N ARG A 630 -26.61 4.88 -0.90
CA ARG A 630 -27.62 4.45 -1.90
C ARG A 630 -28.23 3.09 -1.57
N LEU A 631 -27.42 2.09 -1.22
CA LEU A 631 -27.91 0.74 -0.92
C LEU A 631 -28.77 0.69 0.36
N ARG A 632 -28.42 1.49 1.39
CA ARG A 632 -29.23 1.61 2.61
C ARG A 632 -30.55 2.36 2.38
N GLU A 633 -30.53 3.41 1.57
CA GLU A 633 -31.74 4.16 1.20
C GLU A 633 -32.68 3.35 0.30
N ASP A 634 -32.14 2.54 -0.62
CA ASP A 634 -32.92 1.68 -1.50
C ASP A 634 -33.59 0.51 -0.74
N ALA A 635 -32.92 -0.08 0.25
CA ALA A 635 -33.48 -1.13 1.09
C ALA A 635 -34.59 -0.60 2.03
N ALA A 636 -34.43 0.61 2.58
CA ALA A 636 -35.44 1.25 3.41
C ALA A 636 -36.69 1.66 2.62
N ARG A 637 -36.53 2.15 1.38
CA ARG A 637 -37.65 2.49 0.50
C ARG A 637 -38.37 1.25 -0.06
N GLN A 638 -37.68 0.14 -0.27
CA GLN A 638 -38.33 -1.11 -0.69
C GLN A 638 -39.32 -1.61 0.36
N ALA A 639 -39.01 -1.47 1.66
CA ALA A 639 -39.91 -1.82 2.74
C ALA A 639 -41.16 -0.89 2.81
N GLU A 640 -41.00 0.42 2.59
CA GLU A 640 -42.15 1.36 2.51
C GLU A 640 -43.04 1.12 1.27
N LEU A 641 -42.45 0.69 0.16
CA LEU A 641 -43.15 0.45 -1.11
C LEU A 641 -43.96 -0.86 -1.13
N GLU A 642 -43.69 -1.81 -0.23
CA GLU A 642 -44.45 -3.06 -0.07
C GLU A 642 -45.80 -2.87 0.64
N GLU A 643 -46.00 -1.74 1.34
CA GLU A 643 -47.23 -1.43 2.09
C GLU A 643 -48.23 -0.53 1.32
N MET A 644 -47.89 -0.08 0.10
CA MET A 644 -48.69 0.91 -0.64
C MET A 644 -49.84 0.29 -1.46
N SER A 645 -51.01 0.94 -1.46
CA SER A 645 -52.16 0.53 -2.28
C SER A 645 -51.98 0.89 -3.76
N GLU A 646 -52.63 0.16 -4.68
CA GLU A 646 -52.58 0.42 -6.14
C GLU A 646 -52.93 1.88 -6.52
N LYS A 647 -53.79 2.53 -5.73
CA LYS A 647 -54.22 3.91 -5.94
C LYS A 647 -53.13 4.92 -5.57
N ASP A 648 -52.27 4.59 -4.61
CA ASP A 648 -51.15 5.43 -4.18
C ASP A 648 -49.97 5.29 -5.14
N ILE A 649 -49.76 4.10 -5.71
CA ILE A 649 -48.74 3.86 -6.73
C ILE A 649 -49.02 4.70 -7.99
N ALA A 650 -50.28 4.75 -8.46
CA ALA A 650 -50.66 5.58 -9.61
C ALA A 650 -50.45 7.09 -9.38
N ARG A 651 -50.63 7.56 -8.13
CA ARG A 651 -50.36 8.96 -7.75
C ARG A 651 -48.86 9.24 -7.75
N GLU A 652 -48.06 8.30 -7.28
CA GLU A 652 -46.61 8.43 -7.19
C GLU A 652 -45.94 8.41 -8.57
N ILE A 653 -46.43 7.58 -9.51
CA ILE A 653 -45.99 7.60 -10.92
C ILE A 653 -46.16 9.00 -11.52
N LYS A 654 -47.33 9.64 -11.34
CA LYS A 654 -47.58 11.00 -11.85
C LYS A 654 -46.69 12.05 -11.18
N ARG A 655 -46.36 11.87 -9.90
CA ARG A 655 -45.47 12.78 -9.16
C ARG A 655 -44.05 12.69 -9.72
N LEU A 656 -43.55 11.47 -9.90
CA LEU A 656 -42.20 11.20 -10.43
C LEU A 656 -42.06 11.64 -11.89
N GLU A 657 -43.06 11.46 -12.75
CA GLU A 657 -43.04 11.98 -14.13
C GLU A 657 -42.90 13.50 -14.17
N LYS A 658 -43.66 14.21 -13.32
CA LYS A 658 -43.60 15.66 -13.24
C LYS A 658 -42.24 16.14 -12.73
N LEU A 659 -41.71 15.48 -11.70
CA LEU A 659 -40.42 15.79 -11.09
C LEU A 659 -39.25 15.52 -12.07
N MET A 660 -39.30 14.43 -12.83
CA MET A 660 -38.32 14.11 -13.86
C MET A 660 -38.26 15.20 -14.94
N LEU A 661 -39.43 15.63 -15.44
CA LEU A 661 -39.53 16.70 -16.44
C LEU A 661 -39.05 18.05 -15.90
N GLU A 662 -39.25 18.31 -14.62
CA GLU A 662 -38.76 19.51 -13.94
C GLU A 662 -37.24 19.53 -13.86
N HIS A 663 -36.61 18.44 -13.40
CA HIS A 663 -35.14 18.30 -13.39
C HIS A 663 -34.55 18.36 -14.81
N ALA A 664 -35.20 17.75 -15.81
CA ALA A 664 -34.76 17.83 -17.19
C ALA A 664 -34.82 19.27 -17.75
N ARG A 665 -35.85 20.05 -17.38
CA ARG A 665 -35.95 21.47 -17.75
C ARG A 665 -34.90 22.34 -17.07
N ASN A 666 -34.50 21.98 -15.85
CA ASN A 666 -33.46 22.68 -15.10
C ASN A 666 -32.03 22.24 -15.46
N LEU A 667 -31.86 21.38 -16.49
CA LEU A 667 -30.57 20.81 -16.92
C LEU A 667 -29.89 19.94 -15.84
N GLU A 668 -30.63 19.46 -14.86
CA GLU A 668 -30.17 18.57 -13.78
C GLU A 668 -30.24 17.11 -14.24
N PHE A 669 -29.48 16.77 -15.29
CA PHE A 669 -29.65 15.51 -16.03
C PHE A 669 -29.42 14.25 -15.19
N GLU A 670 -28.52 14.29 -14.21
CA GLU A 670 -28.31 13.16 -13.30
C GLU A 670 -29.52 12.93 -12.38
N GLN A 671 -30.17 14.00 -11.92
CA GLN A 671 -31.35 13.92 -11.06
C GLN A 671 -32.56 13.47 -11.89
N ALA A 672 -32.70 13.98 -13.12
CA ALA A 672 -33.69 13.51 -14.07
C ALA A 672 -33.53 12.02 -14.41
N ALA A 673 -32.29 11.56 -14.62
CA ALA A 673 -32.00 10.14 -14.85
C ALA A 673 -32.35 9.27 -13.62
N ARG A 674 -32.04 9.73 -12.40
CA ARG A 674 -32.43 9.03 -11.16
C ARG A 674 -33.95 8.89 -11.02
N VAL A 675 -34.69 9.97 -11.25
CA VAL A 675 -36.16 9.95 -11.17
C VAL A 675 -36.77 9.10 -12.29
N ARG A 676 -36.17 9.10 -13.49
CA ARG A 676 -36.56 8.21 -14.60
C ARG A 676 -36.39 6.75 -14.21
N ASP A 677 -35.25 6.36 -13.66
CA ASP A 677 -34.98 4.96 -13.32
C ASP A 677 -35.89 4.48 -12.18
N GLN A 678 -36.23 5.37 -11.24
CA GLN A 678 -37.26 5.12 -10.22
C GLN A 678 -38.65 4.93 -10.83
N LEU A 679 -39.03 5.79 -11.79
CA LEU A 679 -40.28 5.70 -12.52
C LEU A 679 -40.40 4.38 -13.29
N THR A 680 -39.34 3.97 -13.98
CA THR A 680 -39.28 2.72 -14.75
C THR A 680 -39.47 1.52 -13.83
N ARG A 681 -38.74 1.44 -12.70
CA ARG A 681 -38.90 0.36 -11.72
C ARG A 681 -40.33 0.30 -11.14
N LEU A 682 -40.95 1.45 -10.89
CA LEU A 682 -42.32 1.52 -10.38
C LEU A 682 -43.35 1.09 -11.44
N LYS A 683 -43.14 1.44 -12.71
CA LYS A 683 -44.00 1.03 -13.84
C LYS A 683 -43.85 -0.46 -14.18
N ASP A 684 -42.64 -0.99 -14.17
CA ASP A 684 -42.35 -2.40 -14.45
C ASP A 684 -43.06 -3.34 -13.47
N ARG A 685 -43.21 -2.91 -12.21
CA ARG A 685 -43.91 -3.66 -11.16
C ARG A 685 -45.44 -3.65 -11.32
N VAL A 686 -46.02 -2.57 -11.85
CA VAL A 686 -47.48 -2.42 -12.01
C VAL A 686 -47.98 -3.06 -13.31
N PHE A 687 -47.23 -2.93 -14.40
CA PHE A 687 -47.69 -3.33 -15.73
C PHE A 687 -47.08 -4.64 -16.24
N GLY A 688 -46.06 -5.19 -15.56
CA GLY A 688 -45.32 -6.35 -16.05
C GLY A 688 -44.45 -5.99 -17.25
N ALA A 689 -43.24 -6.54 -17.31
CA ALA A 689 -42.22 -6.16 -18.30
C ALA A 689 -42.76 -6.13 -19.75
N HIS A 690 -42.81 -4.94 -20.34
CA HIS A 690 -42.93 -4.77 -21.79
C HIS A 690 -41.54 -4.48 -22.37
N GLY A 691 -41.22 -5.24 -23.42
CA GLY A 691 -39.94 -5.23 -24.10
C GLY A 691 -39.56 -3.85 -24.64
N GLY A 692 -38.24 -3.65 -24.75
CA GLY A 692 -37.66 -2.38 -25.16
C GLY A 692 -38.12 -1.94 -26.55
N ASP A 693 -38.62 -0.72 -26.62
CA ASP A 693 -38.67 0.04 -27.87
C ASP A 693 -37.30 0.68 -28.10
N GLN A 694 -36.57 0.15 -29.08
CA GLN A 694 -35.46 0.85 -29.71
C GLN A 694 -36.04 2.01 -30.52
N ILE A 695 -35.69 3.24 -30.14
CA ILE A 695 -35.85 4.40 -31.02
C ILE A 695 -34.62 4.44 -31.93
N PRO A 696 -34.78 4.41 -33.27
CA PRO A 696 -33.64 4.56 -34.18
C PRO A 696 -33.12 6.00 -34.10
N ALA A 697 -31.81 6.13 -33.93
CA ALA A 697 -31.13 7.42 -33.99
C ALA A 697 -31.23 8.02 -35.40
N ALA A 698 -31.60 9.30 -35.45
CA ALA A 698 -31.34 10.20 -36.57
C ALA A 698 -30.33 11.25 -36.12
#